data_AF-A0A8C5F0W4-F1
#
_entry.id   AF-A0A8C5F0W4-F1
#
_cell.length_a   1.000
_cell.length_b   1.000
_cell.length_c   1.000
_cell.angle_alpha   90.00
_cell.angle_beta   90.00
_cell.angle_gamma   90.00
#
_symmetry.space_group_name_H-M   'P 1'
#
loop_
_entity.id
_entity.type
_entity.pdbx_description
1 polymer ?
#
loop_
_entity_poly.entity_id
_entity_poly.type
_entity_poly.pdbx_seq_one_letter_code
_entity_poly.pdbx_strand_id
1 'polypeptide(L)'
;MHAWGDRKVKSWADAFGGEIYSIMTKYSGSLLLQKKYKDVEPILKIKEVNGLELVKKFSEEMESMLRRKVEAVERLVEAAEDADLKHEFNSSLVFDYYNSLLINEKDENDNYVELGDEFILEPNEHFNNLLVNTTYSDVQLPTNVYNKDPDILNGVYMSEALNPIFVDNFQRDPTLTWQYFGSSTGFFRLYPGKENSAFLLSASHICHLVDELQAKGVGTVNKAVLESFKILREFREAGQGGLCNQAIMLITDGAVEDYESVFEKYNWPDRKISTLADVQENVMEYLHVLSRPMVINHDHDIIWTEAYMDSALFASQAQSCCHATVAMRSSAKKKITSHGILLGVVGSDVPLRELLKLAPRYKLGVHGYAFLNTNNGYILSHPDLRPLYREGKKLKPKPNYNSVDLSEVEWEDQDEIVSIRNGLNGFLFLTNDYFFTDISGTPFSLGVVLSRGHGEYILLGNTSVEEGLHDLLQPDLTLANEWIYCITDIDPDHRKLSQLEAMIRFLTGEEPDLECDEDLVQEVLFDAVVTAPMEAYWTALALNMSDETEQGVEMAFLGTRAGLMRSLLYVGSEKLSNRQFLTLGEKESIFTMDHFPLWYRRAAEHPPGSFIYSITSEEGSGNPHLSTTAKEGDGENKFVTHRCDCPCVISRAFRDLCQGGGEQESIRRKIRTKYHVTLMQWR
;
A
#
# COMPACT_ATOMS: atom_id res chain seq x y z
N MET A 1 -53.05 -24.97 7.22
CA MET A 1 -52.05 -25.06 8.31
C MET A 1 -50.83 -24.14 8.09
N HIS A 2 -50.33 -23.92 6.86
CA HIS A 2 -49.19 -23.01 6.62
C HIS A 2 -49.39 -21.54 7.05
N ALA A 3 -50.55 -20.94 6.79
CA ALA A 3 -50.82 -19.52 7.12
C ALA A 3 -50.93 -19.19 8.63
N TRP A 4 -50.93 -20.20 9.51
CA TRP A 4 -50.92 -20.04 10.97
C TRP A 4 -49.50 -20.10 11.54
N GLY A 5 -48.59 -20.84 10.90
CA GLY A 5 -47.16 -20.84 11.23
C GLY A 5 -46.50 -19.51 10.87
N ASP A 6 -46.77 -19.00 9.66
CA ASP A 6 -46.19 -17.74 9.17
C ASP A 6 -46.55 -16.53 10.06
N ARG A 7 -47.79 -16.50 10.58
CA ARG A 7 -48.23 -15.42 11.50
C ARG A 7 -47.57 -15.50 12.87
N LYS A 8 -47.32 -16.71 13.39
CA LYS A 8 -46.59 -16.88 14.66
C LYS A 8 -45.12 -16.50 14.51
N VAL A 9 -44.48 -16.92 13.41
CA VAL A 9 -43.08 -16.57 13.13
C VAL A 9 -42.93 -15.07 12.96
N LYS A 10 -43.82 -14.42 12.19
CA LYS A 10 -43.81 -12.97 12.04
C LYS A 10 -44.02 -12.24 13.36
N SER A 11 -45.03 -12.63 14.14
CA SER A 11 -45.29 -12.00 15.45
C SER A 11 -44.13 -12.17 16.43
N TRP A 12 -43.45 -13.32 16.41
CA TRP A 12 -42.27 -13.56 17.23
C TRP A 12 -41.08 -12.71 16.75
N ALA A 13 -40.85 -12.64 15.43
CA ALA A 13 -39.78 -11.84 14.85
C ALA A 13 -39.98 -10.33 15.08
N ASP A 14 -41.21 -9.84 14.98
CA ASP A 14 -41.56 -8.43 15.26
C ASP A 14 -41.34 -8.10 16.75
N ALA A 15 -41.72 -9.00 17.66
CA ALA A 15 -41.49 -8.82 19.10
C ALA A 15 -40.00 -8.84 19.46
N PHE A 16 -39.27 -9.84 18.97
CA PHE A 16 -37.83 -9.98 19.19
C PHE A 16 -37.03 -8.82 18.58
N GLY A 17 -37.36 -8.43 17.34
CA GLY A 17 -36.75 -7.28 16.68
C GLY A 17 -37.02 -5.97 17.44
N GLY A 18 -38.23 -5.80 17.97
CA GLY A 18 -38.59 -4.65 18.81
C GLY A 18 -37.81 -4.60 20.13
N GLU A 19 -37.65 -5.75 20.81
CA GLU A 19 -36.85 -5.85 22.04
C GLU A 19 -35.38 -5.49 21.77
N ILE A 20 -34.77 -6.08 20.73
CA ILE A 20 -33.38 -5.76 20.36
C ILE A 20 -33.26 -4.28 20.01
N TYR A 21 -34.15 -3.74 19.17
CA TYR A 21 -34.12 -2.33 18.80
C TYR A 21 -34.15 -1.40 20.02
N SER A 22 -35.01 -1.71 21.00
CA SER A 22 -35.13 -0.91 22.23
C SER A 22 -33.86 -0.99 23.09
N ILE A 23 -33.29 -2.18 23.25
CA ILE A 23 -32.04 -2.39 23.99
C ILE A 23 -30.89 -1.63 23.32
N MET A 24 -30.73 -1.79 22.01
CA MET A 24 -29.67 -1.14 21.25
C MET A 24 -29.79 0.37 21.29
N THR A 25 -30.99 0.92 21.10
CA THR A 25 -31.22 2.37 21.15
C THR A 25 -30.91 2.95 22.53
N LYS A 26 -31.28 2.24 23.61
CA LYS A 26 -31.01 2.63 25.00
C LYS A 26 -29.50 2.64 25.28
N TYR A 27 -28.81 1.54 25.00
CA TYR A 27 -27.40 1.37 25.41
C TYR A 27 -26.38 2.01 24.48
N SER A 28 -26.67 2.15 23.18
CA SER A 28 -25.86 2.99 22.29
C SER A 28 -26.03 4.47 22.63
N GLY A 29 -27.21 4.86 23.13
CA GLY A 29 -27.60 6.25 23.32
C GLY A 29 -27.70 7.00 21.99
N SER A 30 -28.03 6.32 20.90
CA SER A 30 -28.09 6.92 19.56
C SER A 30 -28.93 8.21 19.58
N LEU A 31 -30.20 8.13 20.00
CA LEU A 31 -31.12 9.28 20.00
C LEU A 31 -30.57 10.52 20.74
N LEU A 32 -29.72 10.33 21.75
CA LEU A 32 -29.05 11.42 22.45
C LEU A 32 -28.03 12.14 21.55
N LEU A 33 -27.21 11.39 20.81
CA LEU A 33 -26.21 11.94 19.90
C LEU A 33 -26.87 12.63 18.70
N GLN A 34 -27.87 12.00 18.08
CA GLN A 34 -28.62 12.65 17.01
C GLN A 34 -29.19 14.00 17.47
N LYS A 35 -29.71 14.05 18.70
CA LYS A 35 -30.19 15.30 19.28
C LYS A 35 -29.06 16.31 19.47
N LYS A 36 -27.89 15.89 19.93
CA LYS A 36 -26.72 16.76 20.12
C LYS A 36 -26.22 17.37 18.82
N TYR A 37 -26.08 16.58 17.75
CA TYR A 37 -25.73 17.09 16.43
C TYR A 37 -26.77 18.07 15.88
N LYS A 38 -28.04 17.80 16.13
CA LYS A 38 -29.13 18.71 15.75
C LYS A 38 -29.12 20.02 16.55
N ASP A 39 -28.75 19.98 17.82
CA ASP A 39 -28.65 21.18 18.66
C ASP A 39 -27.51 22.11 18.19
N VAL A 40 -26.44 21.55 17.61
CA VAL A 40 -25.28 22.29 17.06
C VAL A 40 -25.38 22.56 15.55
N GLU A 41 -26.41 22.07 14.87
CA GLU A 41 -26.66 22.32 13.44
C GLU A 41 -26.52 23.81 13.02
N PRO A 42 -26.98 24.82 13.80
CA PRO A 42 -26.87 26.22 13.41
C PRO A 42 -25.44 26.78 13.35
N ILE A 43 -24.48 26.13 14.02
CA ILE A 43 -23.07 26.55 14.04
C ILE A 43 -22.20 25.75 13.06
N LEU A 44 -22.76 24.70 12.45
CA LEU A 44 -22.06 23.86 11.48
C LEU A 44 -21.99 24.54 10.11
N LYS A 45 -20.81 24.46 9.48
CA LYS A 45 -20.63 24.83 8.07
C LYS A 45 -20.62 23.55 7.24
N ILE A 46 -21.61 23.40 6.38
CA ILE A 46 -21.68 22.29 5.42
C ILE A 46 -20.96 22.73 4.16
N LYS A 47 -19.86 22.04 3.81
CA LYS A 47 -19.06 22.29 2.61
C LYS A 47 -19.26 21.14 1.62
N GLU A 48 -19.64 21.45 0.39
CA GLU A 48 -19.70 20.47 -0.70
C GLU A 48 -18.27 20.14 -1.18
N VAL A 49 -18.01 18.85 -1.44
CA VAL A 49 -16.72 18.34 -1.91
C VAL A 49 -16.75 18.25 -3.42
N ASN A 50 -15.95 19.09 -4.07
CA ASN A 50 -15.74 19.02 -5.51
C ASN A 50 -14.60 18.02 -5.82
N GLY A 51 -14.96 16.83 -6.32
CA GLY A 51 -13.99 15.78 -6.66
C GLY A 51 -12.93 16.21 -7.68
N LEU A 52 -13.27 17.09 -8.63
CA LEU A 52 -12.33 17.57 -9.64
C LEU A 52 -11.29 18.55 -9.06
N GLU A 53 -11.72 19.41 -8.13
CA GLU A 53 -10.81 20.30 -7.41
C GLU A 53 -9.91 19.51 -6.45
N LEU A 54 -10.48 18.50 -5.80
CA LEU A 54 -9.78 17.64 -4.84
C LEU A 54 -8.68 16.82 -5.51
N VAL A 55 -8.98 16.15 -6.63
CA VAL A 55 -7.98 15.36 -7.37
C VAL A 55 -6.86 16.24 -7.91
N LYS A 56 -7.17 17.47 -8.33
CA LYS A 56 -6.16 18.42 -8.79
C LYS A 56 -5.24 18.85 -7.66
N LYS A 57 -5.80 19.20 -6.49
CA LYS A 57 -5.02 19.56 -5.30
C LYS A 57 -4.08 18.43 -4.88
N PHE A 58 -4.58 17.20 -4.81
CA PHE A 58 -3.75 16.03 -4.47
C PHE A 58 -2.68 15.76 -5.52
N SER A 59 -2.97 15.95 -6.81
CA SER A 59 -1.97 15.84 -7.87
C SER A 59 -0.84 16.86 -7.72
N GLU A 60 -1.16 18.12 -7.41
CA GLU A 60 -0.17 19.19 -7.18
C GLU A 60 0.73 18.88 -5.96
N GLU A 61 0.16 18.35 -4.87
CA GLU A 61 0.92 17.92 -3.69
C GLU A 61 1.84 16.73 -4.00
N MET A 62 1.33 15.72 -4.73
CA MET A 62 2.11 14.55 -5.17
C MET A 62 3.22 14.96 -6.14
N GLU A 63 2.95 15.86 -7.09
CA GLU A 63 3.95 16.43 -8.01
C GLU A 63 5.08 17.08 -7.21
N SER A 64 4.76 17.92 -6.22
CA SER A 64 5.76 18.59 -5.39
C SER A 64 6.64 17.60 -4.62
N MET A 65 6.04 16.52 -4.09
CA MET A 65 6.80 15.45 -3.43
C MET A 65 7.71 14.71 -4.41
N LEU A 66 7.19 14.30 -5.57
CA LEU A 66 7.94 13.54 -6.57
C LEU A 66 9.06 14.37 -7.19
N ARG A 67 8.84 15.67 -7.41
CA ARG A 67 9.85 16.61 -7.88
C ARG A 67 11.05 16.69 -6.92
N ARG A 68 10.83 16.76 -5.61
CA ARG A 68 11.93 16.73 -4.62
C ARG A 68 12.76 15.44 -4.71
N LYS A 69 12.12 14.31 -5.01
CA LYS A 69 12.81 13.02 -5.19
C LYS A 69 13.61 12.98 -6.50
N VAL A 70 13.09 13.59 -7.57
CA VAL A 70 13.83 13.79 -8.83
C VAL A 70 15.06 14.67 -8.59
N GLU A 71 14.90 15.80 -7.91
CA GLU A 71 16.01 16.71 -7.59
C GLU A 71 17.11 16.01 -6.77
N ALA A 72 16.74 15.15 -5.81
CA ALA A 72 17.70 14.36 -5.05
C ALA A 72 18.53 13.41 -5.94
N VAL A 73 17.91 12.79 -6.94
CA VAL A 73 18.58 11.92 -7.92
C VAL A 73 19.46 12.73 -8.87
N GLU A 74 19.00 13.89 -9.36
CA GLU A 74 19.79 14.79 -10.22
C GLU A 74 21.09 15.21 -9.54
N ARG A 75 21.02 15.59 -8.25
CA ARG A 75 22.22 15.96 -7.46
C ARG A 75 23.21 14.81 -7.33
N LEU A 76 22.72 13.58 -7.18
CA LEU A 76 23.57 12.39 -7.12
C LEU A 76 24.22 12.09 -8.47
N VAL A 77 23.49 12.26 -9.58
CA VAL A 77 24.04 12.13 -10.94
C VAL A 77 25.15 13.15 -11.16
N GLU A 78 24.91 14.43 -10.88
CA GLU A 78 25.92 15.48 -11.00
C GLU A 78 27.17 15.15 -10.17
N ALA A 79 26.99 14.71 -8.93
CA ALA A 79 28.08 14.33 -8.04
C ALA A 79 28.87 13.12 -8.57
N ALA A 80 28.20 12.11 -9.13
CA ALA A 80 28.84 10.92 -9.69
C ALA A 80 29.70 11.28 -10.91
N GLU A 81 29.18 12.12 -11.80
CA GLU A 81 29.89 12.54 -13.01
C GLU A 81 31.09 13.45 -12.68
N ASP A 82 30.94 14.34 -11.70
CA ASP A 82 32.03 15.19 -11.22
C ASP A 82 33.11 14.38 -10.48
N ALA A 83 32.71 13.34 -9.74
CA ALA A 83 33.63 12.42 -9.08
C ALA A 83 34.42 11.61 -10.11
N ASP A 84 33.75 11.05 -11.13
CA ASP A 84 34.45 10.39 -12.24
C ASP A 84 35.41 11.36 -12.95
N LEU A 85 34.97 12.58 -13.27
CA LEU A 85 35.81 13.56 -13.97
C LEU A 85 37.15 13.80 -13.26
N LYS A 86 37.13 13.85 -11.92
CA LYS A 86 38.31 14.11 -11.06
C LYS A 86 39.14 12.86 -10.78
N HIS A 87 38.56 11.67 -10.89
CA HIS A 87 39.24 10.42 -10.56
C HIS A 87 40.22 9.98 -11.66
N GLU A 88 41.39 9.48 -11.28
CA GLU A 88 42.36 8.86 -12.20
C GLU A 88 42.51 7.38 -11.86
N PHE A 89 42.47 6.52 -12.88
CA PHE A 89 42.55 5.08 -12.69
C PHE A 89 43.91 4.67 -12.12
N ASN A 90 43.90 3.90 -11.03
CA ASN A 90 45.09 3.36 -10.39
C ASN A 90 44.95 1.85 -10.19
N SER A 91 45.73 1.07 -10.94
CA SER A 91 45.70 -0.41 -10.87
C SER A 91 46.27 -0.99 -9.58
N SER A 92 47.00 -0.19 -8.79
CA SER A 92 47.60 -0.59 -7.51
C SER A 92 46.88 0.03 -6.31
N LEU A 93 45.65 0.51 -6.51
CA LEU A 93 44.83 1.06 -5.44
C LEU A 93 44.47 -0.02 -4.42
N VAL A 94 44.70 0.27 -3.14
CA VAL A 94 44.21 -0.53 -2.02
C VAL A 94 43.23 0.34 -1.26
N PHE A 95 41.98 -0.08 -1.21
CA PHE A 95 40.90 0.65 -0.59
C PHE A 95 39.94 -0.33 0.10
N ASP A 96 39.66 -0.08 1.37
CA ASP A 96 38.72 -0.85 2.17
C ASP A 96 37.36 -0.15 2.15
N TYR A 97 36.29 -0.93 2.02
CA TYR A 97 34.91 -0.45 1.96
C TYR A 97 33.98 -1.46 2.65
N TYR A 98 32.80 -1.00 3.08
CA TYR A 98 31.82 -1.86 3.71
C TYR A 98 31.10 -2.74 2.69
N ASN A 99 31.39 -4.04 2.69
CA ASN A 99 30.70 -5.00 1.85
C ASN A 99 29.44 -5.51 2.56
N SER A 100 28.25 -5.28 1.99
CA SER A 100 26.97 -5.60 2.64
C SER A 100 26.76 -7.08 2.99
N LEU A 101 27.51 -8.00 2.36
CA LEU A 101 27.52 -9.42 2.69
C LEU A 101 28.44 -9.80 3.85
N LEU A 102 29.49 -9.00 4.10
CA LEU A 102 30.57 -9.31 5.04
C LEU A 102 30.58 -8.38 6.27
N ILE A 103 29.72 -7.34 6.29
CA ILE A 103 29.60 -6.46 7.45
C ILE A 103 29.30 -7.28 8.70
N ASN A 104 29.98 -6.94 9.80
CA ASN A 104 29.88 -7.66 11.08
C ASN A 104 30.24 -9.16 11.05
N GLU A 105 30.74 -9.71 9.95
CA GLU A 105 31.20 -11.10 9.88
C GLU A 105 32.56 -11.24 10.58
N LYS A 106 32.68 -12.24 11.45
CA LYS A 106 33.90 -12.52 12.22
C LYS A 106 34.43 -13.91 11.93
N ASP A 107 35.76 -14.02 11.92
CA ASP A 107 36.48 -15.27 11.78
C ASP A 107 36.42 -16.14 13.06
N GLU A 108 36.98 -17.35 12.99
CA GLU A 108 37.05 -18.28 14.13
C GLU A 108 37.86 -17.72 15.32
N ASN A 109 38.64 -16.65 15.10
CA ASN A 109 39.47 -15.99 16.09
C ASN A 109 38.85 -14.68 16.62
N ASP A 110 37.57 -14.41 16.33
CA ASP A 110 36.82 -13.21 16.71
C ASP A 110 37.35 -11.89 16.11
N ASN A 111 38.15 -11.96 15.04
CA ASN A 111 38.53 -10.80 14.22
C ASN A 111 37.55 -10.63 13.06
N TYR A 112 37.32 -9.39 12.62
CA TYR A 112 36.50 -9.17 11.44
C TYR A 112 37.16 -9.75 10.18
N VAL A 113 36.33 -10.32 9.32
CA VAL A 113 36.75 -10.84 8.01
C VAL A 113 37.22 -9.66 7.14
N GLU A 114 38.09 -9.89 6.17
CA GLU A 114 38.56 -8.84 5.26
C GLU A 114 37.38 -8.18 4.51
N LEU A 115 37.29 -6.84 4.55
CA LEU A 115 36.13 -6.01 4.12
C LEU A 115 34.86 -6.15 4.98
N GLY A 116 34.92 -6.98 6.02
CA GLY A 116 34.07 -6.90 7.19
C GLY A 116 34.72 -5.97 8.20
N ASP A 117 33.97 -4.97 8.65
CA ASP A 117 34.38 -4.12 9.77
C ASP A 117 33.14 -3.89 10.65
N GLU A 118 33.34 -3.29 11.82
CA GLU A 118 32.24 -2.96 12.71
C GLU A 118 31.29 -1.97 12.02
N PHE A 119 30.08 -2.44 11.74
CA PHE A 119 29.03 -1.64 11.11
C PHE A 119 27.82 -1.58 12.04
N ILE A 120 27.70 -0.47 12.76
CA ILE A 120 26.62 -0.26 13.74
C ILE A 120 25.30 -0.13 12.98
N LEU A 121 24.39 -1.05 13.25
CA LEU A 121 23.04 -1.06 12.67
C LEU A 121 22.02 -0.79 13.78
N GLU A 122 21.15 0.18 13.54
CA GLU A 122 20.10 0.56 14.48
C GLU A 122 18.72 0.34 13.84
N PRO A 123 17.72 -0.14 14.59
CA PRO A 123 16.36 -0.26 14.08
C PRO A 123 15.79 1.12 13.80
N ASN A 124 15.26 1.33 12.60
CA ASN A 124 14.71 2.62 12.18
C ASN A 124 13.24 2.50 11.74
N GLU A 125 12.35 3.26 12.38
CA GLU A 125 10.91 3.24 12.10
C GLU A 125 10.56 3.60 10.65
N HIS A 126 11.28 4.56 10.06
CA HIS A 126 11.09 4.99 8.66
C HIS A 126 11.33 3.84 7.66
N PHE A 127 12.26 2.95 8.01
CA PHE A 127 12.59 1.76 7.23
C PHE A 127 11.87 0.51 7.78
N ASN A 128 10.66 0.65 8.32
CA ASN A 128 9.86 -0.46 8.88
C ASN A 128 10.58 -1.25 9.99
N ASN A 129 11.35 -0.57 10.85
CA ASN A 129 12.19 -1.13 11.90
C ASN A 129 13.29 -2.07 11.40
N LEU A 130 13.70 -1.92 10.13
CA LEU A 130 14.90 -2.58 9.63
C LEU A 130 16.15 -2.00 10.31
N LEU A 131 17.13 -2.88 10.50
CA LEU A 131 18.46 -2.54 11.00
C LEU A 131 19.24 -1.85 9.89
N VAL A 132 19.46 -0.55 10.02
CA VAL A 132 20.13 0.29 9.01
C VAL A 132 21.16 1.20 9.65
N ASN A 133 22.12 1.67 8.85
CA ASN A 133 23.08 2.70 9.25
C ASN A 133 22.84 3.97 8.44
N THR A 134 22.37 5.01 9.09
CA THR A 134 22.07 6.32 8.47
C THR A 134 23.30 7.21 8.30
N THR A 135 24.49 6.74 8.69
CA THR A 135 25.75 7.51 8.58
C THR A 135 26.54 7.11 7.34
N TYR A 136 26.55 5.81 7.01
CA TYR A 136 27.38 5.26 5.92
C TYR A 136 26.54 4.47 4.93
N SER A 137 26.96 4.49 3.66
CA SER A 137 26.48 3.56 2.64
C SER A 137 27.26 2.25 2.69
N ASP A 138 26.69 1.21 2.10
CA ASP A 138 27.37 -0.05 1.86
C ASP A 138 27.47 -0.35 0.36
N VAL A 139 28.31 -1.34 0.02
CA VAL A 139 28.51 -1.79 -1.36
C VAL A 139 28.17 -3.27 -1.45
N GLN A 140 27.29 -3.59 -2.39
CA GLN A 140 26.91 -4.94 -2.75
C GLN A 140 27.61 -5.35 -4.06
N LEU A 141 28.18 -6.55 -4.02
CA LEU A 141 28.78 -7.20 -5.18
C LEU A 141 28.10 -8.56 -5.42
N PRO A 142 27.92 -8.97 -6.69
CA PRO A 142 27.54 -10.34 -7.01
C PRO A 142 28.56 -11.34 -6.48
N THR A 143 28.10 -12.53 -6.07
CA THR A 143 28.96 -13.55 -5.43
C THR A 143 30.06 -14.10 -6.34
N ASN A 144 29.95 -13.92 -7.65
CA ASN A 144 30.93 -14.33 -8.65
C ASN A 144 31.95 -13.24 -9.03
N VAL A 145 31.86 -12.04 -8.45
CA VAL A 145 32.78 -10.92 -8.70
C VAL A 145 33.82 -10.83 -7.59
N TYR A 146 35.08 -10.62 -7.95
CA TYR A 146 36.17 -10.50 -6.98
C TYR A 146 36.19 -9.10 -6.35
N ASN A 147 36.10 -9.03 -5.02
CA ASN A 147 36.00 -7.77 -4.26
C ASN A 147 37.18 -6.80 -4.49
N LYS A 148 38.38 -7.31 -4.76
CA LYS A 148 39.60 -6.50 -4.96
C LYS A 148 40.01 -6.36 -6.42
N ASP A 149 39.07 -6.60 -7.34
CA ASP A 149 39.32 -6.31 -8.74
C ASP A 149 39.65 -4.81 -8.92
N PRO A 150 40.73 -4.44 -9.63
CA PRO A 150 41.12 -3.04 -9.79
C PRO A 150 40.02 -2.15 -10.37
N ASP A 151 39.17 -2.66 -11.28
CA ASP A 151 38.10 -1.88 -11.89
C ASP A 151 36.97 -1.61 -10.89
N ILE A 152 36.66 -2.61 -10.05
CA ILE A 152 35.71 -2.46 -8.94
C ILE A 152 36.25 -1.49 -7.90
N LEU A 153 37.49 -1.67 -7.42
CA LEU A 153 38.07 -0.82 -6.38
C LEU A 153 38.13 0.65 -6.79
N ASN A 154 38.51 0.93 -8.05
CA ASN A 154 38.52 2.30 -8.57
C ASN A 154 37.11 2.91 -8.63
N GLY A 155 36.12 2.13 -9.05
CA GLY A 155 34.72 2.58 -9.07
C GLY A 155 34.13 2.79 -7.68
N VAL A 156 34.41 1.87 -6.75
CA VAL A 156 34.00 1.98 -5.34
C VAL A 156 34.63 3.21 -4.69
N TYR A 157 35.94 3.41 -4.87
CA TYR A 157 36.65 4.58 -4.37
C TYR A 157 36.10 5.90 -4.96
N MET A 158 35.81 5.95 -6.26
CA MET A 158 35.20 7.12 -6.89
C MET A 158 33.81 7.43 -6.29
N SER A 159 33.01 6.39 -6.08
CA SER A 159 31.65 6.53 -5.54
C SER A 159 31.59 6.91 -4.06
N GLU A 160 32.72 6.97 -3.33
CA GLU A 160 32.76 7.52 -1.96
C GLU A 160 32.35 8.99 -1.91
N ALA A 161 32.55 9.74 -3.01
CA ALA A 161 32.10 11.12 -3.12
C ALA A 161 30.57 11.28 -3.03
N LEU A 162 29.80 10.19 -3.19
CA LEU A 162 28.35 10.20 -3.09
C LEU A 162 27.84 10.16 -1.64
N ASN A 163 28.63 9.64 -0.69
CA ASN A 163 28.26 9.54 0.72
C ASN A 163 27.75 10.86 1.34
N PRO A 164 28.46 12.00 1.23
CA PRO A 164 27.95 13.26 1.77
C PRO A 164 26.65 13.73 1.09
N ILE A 165 26.45 13.40 -0.19
CA ILE A 165 25.23 13.77 -0.93
C ILE A 165 24.05 12.90 -0.50
N PHE A 166 24.25 11.60 -0.28
CA PHE A 166 23.22 10.71 0.26
C PHE A 166 22.69 11.22 1.61
N VAL A 167 23.60 11.59 2.51
CA VAL A 167 23.26 12.11 3.84
C VAL A 167 22.55 13.46 3.74
N ASP A 168 23.07 14.40 2.95
CA ASP A 168 22.44 15.72 2.77
C ASP A 168 21.07 15.62 2.09
N ASN A 169 20.89 14.71 1.13
CA ASN A 169 19.57 14.44 0.53
C ASN A 169 18.58 13.94 1.59
N PHE A 170 18.97 12.97 2.42
CA PHE A 170 18.11 12.44 3.48
C PHE A 170 17.79 13.47 4.57
N GLN A 171 18.73 14.36 4.89
CA GLN A 171 18.49 15.47 5.82
C GLN A 171 17.51 16.51 5.26
N ARG A 172 17.52 16.74 3.94
CA ARG A 172 16.60 17.69 3.28
C ARG A 172 15.21 17.11 3.03
N ASP A 173 15.14 15.84 2.64
CA ASP A 173 13.90 15.11 2.46
C ASP A 173 13.95 13.79 3.24
N PRO A 174 13.46 13.80 4.50
CA PRO A 174 13.46 12.59 5.31
C PRO A 174 12.44 11.54 4.85
N THR A 175 11.58 11.84 3.87
CA THR A 175 10.66 10.88 3.25
C THR A 175 11.34 10.00 2.20
N LEU A 176 12.62 10.24 1.88
CA LEU A 176 13.43 9.38 1.03
C LEU A 176 13.66 8.03 1.70
N THR A 177 13.48 6.93 0.98
CA THR A 177 13.81 5.59 1.47
C THR A 177 15.21 5.20 1.01
N TRP A 178 15.32 4.34 -0.01
CA TRP A 178 16.59 3.87 -0.53
C TRP A 178 17.11 4.82 -1.59
N GLN A 179 18.38 5.19 -1.48
CA GLN A 179 19.14 5.87 -2.52
C GLN A 179 20.27 4.95 -2.97
N TYR A 180 20.54 4.88 -4.27
CA TYR A 180 21.56 3.97 -4.76
C TYR A 180 22.23 4.40 -6.06
N PHE A 181 23.42 3.83 -6.26
CA PHE A 181 24.20 3.93 -7.49
C PHE A 181 24.58 2.52 -7.96
N GLY A 182 24.00 2.10 -9.08
CA GLY A 182 24.38 0.88 -9.78
C GLY A 182 25.45 1.19 -10.82
N SER A 183 26.68 0.77 -10.58
CA SER A 183 27.79 1.02 -11.50
C SER A 183 27.74 0.08 -12.71
N SER A 184 28.19 0.57 -13.86
CA SER A 184 28.44 -0.26 -15.05
C SER A 184 29.51 -1.33 -14.85
N THR A 185 30.40 -1.17 -13.85
CA THR A 185 31.42 -2.18 -13.52
C THR A 185 30.86 -3.35 -12.72
N GLY A 186 29.61 -3.28 -12.25
CA GLY A 186 28.90 -4.42 -11.65
C GLY A 186 28.79 -4.42 -10.13
N PHE A 187 29.13 -3.31 -9.45
CA PHE A 187 28.83 -3.11 -8.03
C PHE A 187 27.62 -2.19 -7.85
N PHE A 188 26.94 -2.34 -6.71
CA PHE A 188 25.78 -1.54 -6.34
C PHE A 188 26.03 -0.89 -4.97
N ARG A 189 26.02 0.43 -4.89
CA ARG A 189 26.14 1.18 -3.63
C ARG A 189 24.77 1.58 -3.15
N LEU A 190 24.44 1.31 -1.89
CA LEU A 190 23.13 1.57 -1.30
C LEU A 190 23.25 2.42 -0.03
N TYR A 191 22.34 3.38 0.13
CA TYR A 191 22.20 4.19 1.33
C TYR A 191 20.73 4.24 1.78
N PRO A 192 20.45 4.19 3.09
CA PRO A 192 21.38 3.87 4.18
C PRO A 192 21.94 2.44 4.08
N GLY A 193 23.12 2.19 4.64
CA GLY A 193 23.72 0.85 4.60
C GLY A 193 22.91 -0.15 5.43
N LYS A 194 22.82 -1.41 4.97
CA LYS A 194 22.08 -2.47 5.66
C LYS A 194 22.72 -3.85 5.48
N GLU A 195 22.52 -4.72 6.45
CA GLU A 195 22.93 -6.12 6.31
C GLU A 195 22.07 -6.84 5.26
N ASN A 196 22.73 -7.60 4.38
CA ASN A 196 22.09 -8.08 3.17
C ASN A 196 20.88 -9.02 3.42
N SER A 197 19.79 -8.73 2.71
CA SER A 197 18.75 -9.68 2.32
C SER A 197 18.84 -9.82 0.81
N ALA A 198 19.25 -10.99 0.31
CA ALA A 198 19.48 -11.26 -1.12
C ALA A 198 18.44 -10.59 -2.05
N PHE A 199 18.85 -9.54 -2.76
CA PHE A 199 18.03 -8.91 -3.81
C PHE A 199 17.95 -9.89 -4.99
N LEU A 200 16.93 -10.76 -4.96
CA LEU A 200 16.62 -11.66 -6.06
C LEU A 200 15.84 -10.88 -7.12
N LEU A 201 16.53 -10.38 -8.15
CA LEU A 201 15.89 -10.02 -9.42
C LEU A 201 15.25 -11.29 -9.99
N SER A 202 13.93 -11.45 -9.79
CA SER A 202 13.19 -12.62 -10.27
C SER A 202 12.91 -12.48 -11.78
N ALA A 203 13.85 -12.88 -12.62
CA ALA A 203 13.59 -13.13 -14.04
C ALA A 203 12.94 -14.52 -14.21
N SER A 204 11.71 -14.71 -13.72
CA SER A 204 11.09 -16.04 -13.63
C SER A 204 10.30 -16.48 -14.87
N HIS A 205 9.84 -15.56 -15.72
CA HIS A 205 8.91 -15.92 -16.80
C HIS A 205 9.59 -16.48 -18.07
N ILE A 206 10.78 -15.98 -18.44
CA ILE A 206 11.52 -16.47 -19.62
C ILE A 206 12.28 -17.77 -19.32
N CYS A 207 12.81 -17.93 -18.10
CA CYS A 207 13.54 -19.14 -17.71
C CYS A 207 12.70 -20.41 -17.84
N HIS A 208 11.42 -20.34 -17.50
CA HIS A 208 10.52 -21.51 -17.53
C HIS A 208 10.24 -22.02 -18.96
N LEU A 209 10.27 -21.12 -19.97
CA LEU A 209 10.13 -21.47 -21.38
C LEU A 209 11.45 -21.96 -21.98
N VAL A 210 12.59 -21.46 -21.48
CA VAL A 210 13.92 -21.92 -21.89
C VAL A 210 14.20 -23.34 -21.38
N ASP A 211 13.75 -23.68 -20.18
CA ASP A 211 13.91 -25.03 -19.60
C ASP A 211 13.17 -26.13 -20.37
N GLU A 212 12.15 -25.77 -21.15
CA GLU A 212 11.40 -26.72 -22.01
C GLU A 212 12.02 -26.90 -23.41
N LEU A 213 13.05 -26.13 -23.77
CA LEU A 213 13.68 -26.21 -25.10
C LEU A 213 14.58 -27.44 -25.23
N GLN A 214 14.20 -28.39 -26.08
CA GLN A 214 15.05 -29.50 -26.50
C GLN A 214 15.68 -29.21 -27.87
N ALA A 215 16.99 -29.01 -27.91
CA ALA A 215 17.73 -28.84 -29.17
C ALA A 215 17.70 -30.14 -30.01
N LYS A 216 17.13 -30.08 -31.21
CA LYS A 216 17.13 -31.17 -32.21
C LYS A 216 17.30 -30.61 -33.62
N GLY A 217 18.14 -31.25 -34.43
CA GLY A 217 18.35 -30.90 -35.83
C GLY A 217 19.66 -30.14 -36.10
N VAL A 218 19.78 -29.56 -37.31
CA VAL A 218 20.93 -28.76 -37.75
C VAL A 218 20.55 -27.28 -37.67
N GLY A 219 21.36 -26.46 -37.00
CA GLY A 219 21.16 -25.01 -36.92
C GLY A 219 21.37 -24.34 -38.29
N THR A 220 20.37 -23.60 -38.77
CA THR A 220 20.45 -22.83 -40.03
C THR A 220 20.29 -21.34 -39.74
N VAL A 221 21.42 -20.66 -39.50
CA VAL A 221 21.46 -19.25 -39.06
C VAL A 221 20.79 -18.32 -40.07
N ASN A 222 21.03 -18.54 -41.36
CA ASN A 222 20.48 -17.70 -42.44
C ASN A 222 18.94 -17.63 -42.43
N LYS A 223 18.26 -18.75 -42.20
CA LYS A 223 16.79 -18.79 -42.13
C LYS A 223 16.28 -18.11 -40.86
N ALA A 224 16.96 -18.33 -39.73
CA ALA A 224 16.59 -17.73 -38.45
C ALA A 224 16.69 -16.20 -38.49
N VAL A 225 17.79 -15.66 -39.01
CA VAL A 225 17.99 -14.21 -39.14
C VAL A 225 16.99 -13.60 -40.14
N LEU A 226 16.71 -14.27 -41.26
CA LEU A 226 15.74 -13.79 -42.23
C LEU A 226 14.32 -13.73 -41.66
N GLU A 227 13.90 -14.76 -40.91
CA GLU A 227 12.59 -14.74 -40.25
C GLU A 227 12.55 -13.68 -39.14
N SER A 228 13.65 -13.48 -38.40
CA SER A 228 13.76 -12.44 -37.38
C SER A 228 13.56 -11.03 -37.96
N PHE A 229 14.19 -10.72 -39.10
CA PHE A 229 13.98 -9.45 -39.80
C PHE A 229 12.54 -9.30 -40.33
N LYS A 230 11.92 -10.39 -40.79
CA LYS A 230 10.54 -10.39 -41.24
C LYS A 230 9.58 -10.07 -40.08
N ILE A 231 9.76 -10.71 -38.94
CA ILE A 231 8.99 -10.44 -37.71
C ILE A 231 9.16 -8.98 -37.27
N LEU A 232 10.40 -8.47 -37.19
CA LEU A 232 10.65 -7.07 -36.82
C LEU A 232 9.96 -6.08 -37.76
N ARG A 233 9.91 -6.40 -39.06
CA ARG A 233 9.21 -5.58 -40.04
C ARG A 233 7.69 -5.63 -39.87
N GLU A 234 7.12 -6.82 -39.64
CA GLU A 234 5.68 -6.98 -39.40
C GLU A 234 5.22 -6.17 -38.19
N PHE A 235 5.95 -6.23 -37.07
CA PHE A 235 5.65 -5.41 -35.89
C PHE A 235 5.81 -3.91 -36.15
N ARG A 236 6.85 -3.51 -36.89
CA ARG A 236 7.07 -2.10 -37.29
C ARG A 236 5.92 -1.57 -38.16
N GLU A 237 5.45 -2.35 -39.12
CA GLU A 237 4.34 -1.97 -40.02
C GLU A 237 2.99 -1.97 -39.31
N ALA A 238 2.78 -2.90 -38.37
CA ALA A 238 1.57 -2.97 -37.56
C ALA A 238 1.52 -1.87 -36.46
N GLY A 239 2.62 -1.17 -36.22
CA GLY A 239 2.75 -0.22 -35.10
C GLY A 239 2.66 -0.91 -33.73
N GLN A 240 2.92 -2.22 -33.68
CA GLN A 240 2.87 -3.02 -32.46
C GLN A 240 4.29 -3.23 -31.91
N GLY A 241 4.45 -3.26 -30.58
CA GLY A 241 5.73 -3.45 -29.90
C GLY A 241 6.53 -2.15 -29.65
N GLY A 242 7.73 -2.28 -29.08
CA GLY A 242 8.60 -1.14 -28.78
C GLY A 242 9.22 -0.56 -30.06
N LEU A 243 8.64 0.53 -30.59
CA LEU A 243 9.10 1.23 -31.80
C LEU A 243 10.44 2.00 -31.62
N CYS A 244 11.18 1.75 -30.54
CA CYS A 244 12.49 2.36 -30.25
C CYS A 244 13.64 1.53 -30.84
N ASN A 245 14.45 0.90 -29.97
CA ASN A 245 15.60 0.11 -30.37
C ASN A 245 15.16 -1.28 -30.83
N GLN A 246 15.47 -1.61 -32.08
CA GLN A 246 15.24 -2.94 -32.63
C GLN A 246 16.55 -3.72 -32.65
N ALA A 247 16.58 -4.82 -31.92
CA ALA A 247 17.75 -5.70 -31.84
C ALA A 247 17.34 -7.15 -32.12
N ILE A 248 18.25 -7.90 -32.73
CA ILE A 248 18.16 -9.36 -32.89
C ILE A 248 19.33 -9.94 -32.11
N MET A 249 19.06 -10.72 -31.06
CA MET A 249 20.08 -11.45 -30.32
C MET A 249 20.08 -12.91 -30.78
N LEU A 250 21.23 -13.39 -31.27
CA LEU A 250 21.40 -14.77 -31.70
C LEU A 250 22.30 -15.49 -30.70
N ILE A 251 21.77 -16.52 -30.04
CA ILE A 251 22.54 -17.40 -29.15
C ILE A 251 22.90 -18.66 -29.94
N THR A 252 24.19 -18.85 -30.23
CA THR A 252 24.70 -20.00 -31.00
C THR A 252 26.09 -20.40 -30.49
N ASP A 253 26.43 -21.69 -30.57
CA ASP A 253 27.75 -22.23 -30.24
C ASP A 253 28.79 -22.00 -31.36
N GLY A 254 28.30 -21.68 -32.56
CA GLY A 254 29.07 -21.24 -33.72
C GLY A 254 28.18 -21.15 -34.96
N ALA A 255 28.64 -20.51 -36.02
CA ALA A 255 27.97 -20.50 -37.31
C ALA A 255 28.93 -21.01 -38.38
N VAL A 256 28.52 -22.04 -39.13
CA VAL A 256 29.32 -22.64 -40.22
C VAL A 256 29.02 -21.96 -41.57
N GLU A 257 27.90 -21.23 -41.66
CA GLU A 257 27.42 -20.59 -42.89
C GLU A 257 27.74 -19.09 -42.92
N ASP A 258 27.93 -18.56 -44.14
CA ASP A 258 28.05 -17.13 -44.40
C ASP A 258 26.66 -16.45 -44.37
N TYR A 259 26.56 -15.35 -43.62
CA TYR A 259 25.33 -14.59 -43.35
C TYR A 259 25.43 -13.13 -43.80
N GLU A 260 26.56 -12.71 -44.40
CA GLU A 260 26.79 -11.34 -44.85
C GLU A 260 25.69 -10.87 -45.83
N SER A 261 25.29 -11.74 -46.75
CA SER A 261 24.26 -11.44 -47.76
C SER A 261 22.88 -11.09 -47.19
N VAL A 262 22.54 -11.59 -45.99
CA VAL A 262 21.27 -11.27 -45.33
C VAL A 262 21.35 -9.88 -44.70
N PHE A 263 22.45 -9.54 -44.04
CA PHE A 263 22.66 -8.22 -43.45
C PHE A 263 22.80 -7.13 -44.50
N GLU A 264 23.47 -7.38 -45.63
CA GLU A 264 23.54 -6.43 -46.74
C GLU A 264 22.17 -6.10 -47.33
N LYS A 265 21.24 -7.07 -47.32
CA LYS A 265 19.89 -6.87 -47.86
C LYS A 265 18.95 -6.15 -46.89
N TYR A 266 19.04 -6.44 -45.59
CA TYR A 266 18.05 -6.00 -44.60
C TYR A 266 18.53 -4.92 -43.62
N ASN A 267 19.84 -4.67 -43.51
CA ASN A 267 20.46 -3.75 -42.54
C ASN A 267 21.33 -2.64 -43.20
N TRP A 268 21.30 -2.53 -44.53
CA TRP A 268 22.01 -1.51 -45.31
C TRP A 268 21.13 -0.29 -45.59
N PRO A 269 21.64 0.97 -45.60
CA PRO A 269 23.04 1.41 -45.50
C PRO A 269 23.55 1.72 -44.09
N ASP A 270 22.68 1.68 -43.07
CA ASP A 270 23.00 2.21 -41.75
C ASP A 270 24.05 1.38 -40.96
N ARG A 271 24.33 0.13 -41.37
CA ARG A 271 25.44 -0.73 -40.87
C ARG A 271 25.67 -0.65 -39.34
N LYS A 272 24.59 -0.68 -38.54
CA LYS A 272 24.70 -0.50 -37.09
C LYS A 272 25.43 -1.64 -36.36
N ILE A 273 25.54 -2.83 -36.97
CA ILE A 273 26.33 -3.97 -36.48
C ILE A 273 26.92 -4.66 -37.71
N SER A 274 28.25 -4.81 -37.77
CA SER A 274 28.97 -5.22 -38.98
C SER A 274 29.68 -6.56 -38.89
N THR A 275 30.00 -7.07 -37.70
CA THR A 275 30.73 -8.33 -37.52
C THR A 275 30.19 -9.16 -36.35
N LEU A 276 30.44 -10.49 -36.36
CA LEU A 276 30.12 -11.37 -35.23
C LEU A 276 30.91 -11.00 -33.96
N ALA A 277 32.06 -10.35 -34.13
CA ALA A 277 32.88 -9.83 -33.03
C ALA A 277 32.20 -8.66 -32.29
N ASP A 278 31.38 -7.86 -32.97
CA ASP A 278 30.55 -6.81 -32.35
C ASP A 278 29.38 -7.38 -31.52
N VAL A 279 29.09 -8.69 -31.68
CA VAL A 279 27.99 -9.43 -31.01
C VAL A 279 28.53 -10.37 -29.92
N GLN A 280 29.83 -10.68 -29.92
CA GLN A 280 30.49 -11.58 -28.95
C GLN A 280 30.79 -10.93 -27.59
N GLU A 281 30.08 -9.87 -27.24
CA GLU A 281 30.05 -9.32 -25.89
C GLU A 281 28.92 -9.99 -25.10
N ASN A 282 29.17 -10.31 -23.83
CA ASN A 282 28.29 -11.15 -23.02
C ASN A 282 26.85 -10.60 -23.00
N VAL A 283 25.84 -11.46 -22.72
CA VAL A 283 24.41 -11.08 -22.67
C VAL A 283 24.10 -9.91 -21.72
N MET A 284 25.04 -9.44 -20.90
CA MET A 284 24.90 -8.23 -20.06
C MET A 284 25.52 -6.96 -20.68
N GLU A 285 26.45 -7.05 -21.62
CA GLU A 285 27.18 -5.92 -22.20
C GLU A 285 26.42 -5.22 -23.33
N TYR A 286 25.40 -5.87 -23.92
CA TYR A 286 24.56 -5.26 -24.97
C TYR A 286 23.92 -3.93 -24.53
N LEU A 287 23.67 -3.74 -23.23
CA LEU A 287 23.12 -2.50 -22.69
C LEU A 287 24.09 -1.33 -22.90
N HIS A 288 25.40 -1.56 -22.79
CA HIS A 288 26.40 -0.54 -23.10
C HIS A 288 26.29 -0.10 -24.55
N VAL A 289 26.14 -1.03 -25.49
CA VAL A 289 25.99 -0.74 -26.91
C VAL A 289 24.72 0.04 -27.21
N LEU A 290 23.58 -0.38 -26.64
CA LEU A 290 22.29 0.31 -26.84
C LEU A 290 22.23 1.70 -26.20
N SER A 291 23.00 1.93 -25.13
CA SER A 291 23.02 3.21 -24.42
C SER A 291 23.84 4.30 -25.14
N ARG A 292 24.81 3.95 -26.01
CA ARG A 292 25.75 4.92 -26.61
C ARG A 292 25.08 6.13 -27.28
N PRO A 293 24.03 5.98 -28.13
CA PRO A 293 23.39 7.13 -28.76
C PRO A 293 22.77 8.10 -27.75
N MET A 294 22.27 7.56 -26.63
CA MET A 294 21.69 8.38 -25.57
C MET A 294 22.77 9.08 -24.74
N VAL A 295 23.90 8.43 -24.46
CA VAL A 295 25.03 9.03 -23.75
C VAL A 295 25.65 10.20 -24.53
N ILE A 296 25.69 10.10 -25.86
CA ILE A 296 26.22 11.16 -26.74
C ILE A 296 25.36 12.44 -26.69
N ASN A 297 24.05 12.30 -26.50
CA ASN A 297 23.14 13.45 -26.42
C ASN A 297 23.26 14.24 -25.10
N HIS A 298 24.01 13.73 -24.10
CA HIS A 298 24.15 14.34 -22.77
C HIS A 298 22.81 14.69 -22.12
N ASP A 299 21.75 13.97 -22.47
CA ASP A 299 20.42 14.19 -21.93
C ASP A 299 20.18 13.22 -20.78
N HIS A 300 19.65 13.76 -19.68
CA HIS A 300 19.33 12.99 -18.50
C HIS A 300 17.84 12.67 -18.52
N ASP A 301 17.48 11.57 -19.17
CA ASP A 301 16.10 11.10 -19.15
C ASP A 301 15.74 10.58 -17.76
N ILE A 302 14.64 11.11 -17.20
CA ILE A 302 14.03 10.59 -15.97
C ILE A 302 13.18 9.38 -16.34
N ILE A 303 13.48 8.24 -15.71
CA ILE A 303 12.74 6.98 -15.92
C ILE A 303 12.09 6.58 -14.60
N TRP A 304 10.82 6.21 -14.68
CA TRP A 304 10.05 5.67 -13.56
C TRP A 304 9.79 4.19 -13.76
N THR A 305 9.99 3.38 -12.72
CA THR A 305 9.65 1.96 -12.76
C THR A 305 8.17 1.74 -12.43
N GLU A 306 7.68 0.55 -12.80
CA GLU A 306 6.42 0.03 -12.26
C GLU A 306 6.54 -0.24 -10.75
N ALA A 307 5.40 -0.48 -10.11
CA ALA A 307 5.35 -0.85 -8.71
C ALA A 307 6.02 -2.22 -8.49
N TYR A 308 7.00 -2.26 -7.60
CA TYR A 308 7.63 -3.50 -7.16
C TYR A 308 7.71 -3.56 -5.63
N MET A 309 7.89 -4.76 -5.10
CA MET A 309 8.06 -4.97 -3.65
C MET A 309 9.54 -5.14 -3.32
N ASP A 310 10.01 -4.41 -2.32
CA ASP A 310 11.35 -4.64 -1.76
C ASP A 310 11.35 -5.99 -1.03
N SER A 311 12.26 -6.86 -1.46
CA SER A 311 12.43 -8.19 -0.89
C SER A 311 12.81 -8.21 0.58
N ALA A 312 13.44 -7.15 1.08
CA ALA A 312 13.76 -6.99 2.51
C ALA A 312 12.50 -6.86 3.38
N LEU A 313 11.41 -6.34 2.81
CA LEU A 313 10.17 -6.03 3.54
C LEU A 313 9.21 -7.20 3.67
N PHE A 314 9.48 -8.35 3.02
CA PHE A 314 8.66 -9.57 3.13
C PHE A 314 8.56 -10.10 4.57
N ALA A 315 9.50 -9.74 5.45
CA ALA A 315 9.48 -10.11 6.87
C ALA A 315 8.47 -9.27 7.69
N SER A 316 8.18 -8.04 7.28
CA SER A 316 7.18 -7.19 7.92
C SER A 316 5.79 -7.53 7.34
N GLN A 317 4.83 -7.89 8.19
CA GLN A 317 3.48 -8.32 7.77
C GLN A 317 2.62 -7.21 7.13
N ALA A 318 3.22 -6.13 6.63
CA ALA A 318 2.53 -5.02 6.00
C ALA A 318 2.19 -5.37 4.54
N GLN A 319 0.88 -5.47 4.25
CA GLN A 319 0.35 -5.82 2.93
C GLN A 319 0.53 -4.72 1.87
N SER A 320 1.13 -3.58 2.22
CA SER A 320 1.24 -2.36 1.39
C SER A 320 2.65 -1.74 1.48
N CYS A 321 3.63 -2.41 0.85
CA CYS A 321 5.03 -1.95 0.77
C CYS A 321 5.54 -1.96 -0.66
N CYS A 322 4.68 -1.58 -1.61
CA CYS A 322 5.09 -1.36 -2.99
C CYS A 322 5.84 -0.03 -3.10
N HIS A 323 6.89 -0.04 -3.89
CA HIS A 323 7.75 1.09 -4.20
C HIS A 323 7.73 1.31 -5.71
N ALA A 324 7.93 2.55 -6.13
CA ALA A 324 8.35 2.87 -7.49
C ALA A 324 9.71 3.57 -7.42
N THR A 325 10.60 3.27 -8.33
CA THR A 325 11.91 3.92 -8.40
C THR A 325 11.85 5.06 -9.40
N VAL A 326 12.40 6.22 -9.02
CA VAL A 326 12.89 7.21 -9.96
C VAL A 326 14.36 6.93 -10.25
N ALA A 327 14.70 6.76 -11.53
CA ALA A 327 16.05 6.44 -11.97
C ALA A 327 16.51 7.40 -13.05
N MET A 328 17.78 7.80 -12.96
CA MET A 328 18.45 8.65 -13.92
C MET A 328 19.81 8.07 -14.28
N ARG A 329 20.21 8.27 -15.53
CA ARG A 329 21.51 7.82 -16.02
C ARG A 329 22.63 8.79 -15.59
N SER A 330 23.79 8.23 -15.23
CA SER A 330 25.06 8.96 -15.10
C SER A 330 26.05 8.59 -16.20
N SER A 331 26.74 9.59 -16.75
CA SER A 331 27.59 9.47 -17.95
C SER A 331 28.98 10.06 -17.76
N ALA A 332 30.00 9.45 -18.35
CA ALA A 332 31.37 9.94 -18.20
C ALA A 332 31.59 11.27 -18.94
N LYS A 333 32.00 12.32 -18.22
CA LYS A 333 32.26 13.67 -18.78
C LYS A 333 33.70 13.87 -19.33
N LYS A 334 34.61 12.91 -19.15
CA LYS A 334 36.01 13.00 -19.59
C LYS A 334 36.16 12.91 -21.12
N LYS A 335 36.90 13.84 -21.73
CA LYS A 335 37.15 13.91 -23.20
C LYS A 335 37.86 12.70 -23.83
N ILE A 336 38.56 11.88 -23.05
CA ILE A 336 39.31 10.71 -23.55
C ILE A 336 38.41 9.44 -23.53
N THR A 337 37.50 9.35 -22.56
CA THR A 337 36.52 8.25 -22.39
C THR A 337 35.11 8.61 -22.86
N SER A 338 34.90 9.80 -23.44
CA SER A 338 33.63 10.32 -23.99
C SER A 338 33.14 9.60 -25.25
N HIS A 339 33.48 8.33 -25.44
CA HIS A 339 32.98 7.47 -26.51
C HIS A 339 31.56 6.92 -26.23
N GLY A 340 30.81 7.54 -25.32
CA GLY A 340 29.46 7.10 -24.96
C GLY A 340 29.41 6.03 -23.87
N ILE A 341 30.34 6.06 -22.90
CA ILE A 341 30.39 5.08 -21.81
C ILE A 341 29.46 5.49 -20.66
N LEU A 342 28.53 4.59 -20.34
CA LEU A 342 27.65 4.66 -19.17
C LEU A 342 28.47 4.42 -17.89
N LEU A 343 28.44 5.35 -16.93
CA LEU A 343 29.05 5.14 -15.60
C LEU A 343 28.18 4.26 -14.72
N GLY A 344 26.86 4.40 -14.86
CA GLY A 344 25.89 3.69 -14.06
C GLY A 344 24.53 4.35 -14.06
N VAL A 345 23.63 3.79 -13.25
CA VAL A 345 22.29 4.32 -13.01
C VAL A 345 22.19 4.72 -11.55
N VAL A 346 21.77 5.96 -11.31
CA VAL A 346 21.44 6.47 -9.99
C VAL A 346 19.94 6.34 -9.82
N GLY A 347 19.48 5.90 -8.67
CA GLY A 347 18.06 5.79 -8.38
C GLY A 347 17.72 6.12 -6.93
N SER A 348 16.46 6.48 -6.73
CA SER A 348 15.85 6.59 -5.42
C SER A 348 14.48 5.94 -5.42
N ASP A 349 14.18 5.24 -4.33
CA ASP A 349 12.88 4.59 -4.14
C ASP A 349 11.86 5.57 -3.60
N VAL A 350 10.63 5.44 -4.11
CA VAL A 350 9.46 6.20 -3.70
C VAL A 350 8.46 5.23 -3.10
N PRO A 351 8.24 5.24 -1.78
CA PRO A 351 7.21 4.44 -1.16
C PRO A 351 5.82 4.93 -1.61
N LEU A 352 5.06 4.07 -2.28
CA LEU A 352 3.73 4.44 -2.80
C LEU A 352 2.72 4.73 -1.69
N ARG A 353 2.98 4.18 -0.50
CA ARG A 353 2.23 4.47 0.72
C ARG A 353 2.33 5.95 1.12
N GLU A 354 3.50 6.58 0.95
CA GLU A 354 3.68 8.00 1.27
C GLU A 354 2.95 8.91 0.29
N LEU A 355 2.83 8.51 -0.98
CA LEU A 355 2.01 9.24 -1.94
C LEU A 355 0.53 9.21 -1.55
N LEU A 356 0.01 8.03 -1.20
CA LEU A 356 -1.40 7.90 -0.81
C LEU A 356 -1.74 8.63 0.51
N LYS A 357 -0.75 8.88 1.39
CA LYS A 357 -0.95 9.75 2.58
C LYS A 357 -1.37 11.17 2.22
N LEU A 358 -0.98 11.67 1.04
CA LEU A 358 -1.39 12.99 0.54
C LEU A 358 -2.86 13.02 0.11
N ALA A 359 -3.47 11.86 -0.16
CA ALA A 359 -4.89 11.72 -0.49
C ALA A 359 -5.64 10.92 0.61
N PRO A 360 -5.73 11.45 1.84
CA PRO A 360 -6.21 10.69 2.98
C PRO A 360 -7.72 10.43 2.94
N ARG A 361 -8.14 9.33 3.56
CA ARG A 361 -9.54 8.86 3.56
C ARG A 361 -10.53 9.82 4.17
N TYR A 362 -10.15 10.57 5.20
CA TYR A 362 -11.07 11.51 5.84
C TYR A 362 -11.52 12.64 4.91
N LYS A 363 -10.69 13.03 3.93
CA LYS A 363 -11.03 14.00 2.87
C LYS A 363 -11.91 13.39 1.76
N LEU A 364 -11.74 12.09 1.49
CA LEU A 364 -12.46 11.35 0.45
C LEU A 364 -13.82 10.78 0.91
N GLY A 365 -14.01 10.65 2.22
CA GLY A 365 -15.19 10.03 2.82
C GLY A 365 -15.02 8.54 3.11
N VAL A 366 -16.07 7.94 3.67
CA VAL A 366 -16.04 6.60 4.28
C VAL A 366 -15.67 5.48 3.29
N HIS A 367 -16.19 5.58 2.07
CA HIS A 367 -15.94 4.63 0.98
C HIS A 367 -14.99 5.19 -0.08
N GLY A 368 -14.73 6.49 -0.07
CA GLY A 368 -13.89 7.13 -1.06
C GLY A 368 -12.43 6.71 -0.93
N TYR A 369 -11.76 6.53 -2.06
CA TYR A 369 -10.36 6.13 -2.13
C TYR A 369 -9.63 6.80 -3.27
N ALA A 370 -8.31 6.85 -3.16
CA ALA A 370 -7.42 7.23 -4.24
C ALA A 370 -6.68 6.00 -4.77
N PHE A 371 -6.36 6.02 -6.05
CA PHE A 371 -5.56 5.00 -6.71
C PHE A 371 -4.60 5.65 -7.72
N LEU A 372 -3.50 4.97 -8.01
CA LEU A 372 -2.45 5.45 -8.90
C LEU A 372 -2.26 4.47 -10.04
N ASN A 373 -2.22 4.98 -11.26
CA ASN A 373 -2.02 4.19 -12.48
C ASN A 373 -0.84 4.71 -13.29
N THR A 374 -0.16 3.80 -13.98
CA THR A 374 0.85 4.14 -15.00
C THR A 374 0.19 4.56 -16.31
N ASN A 375 0.96 5.18 -17.19
CA ASN A 375 0.57 5.48 -18.58
C ASN A 375 0.26 4.22 -19.43
N ASN A 376 0.67 3.03 -18.97
CA ASN A 376 0.37 1.75 -19.59
C ASN A 376 -0.93 1.11 -19.07
N GLY A 377 -1.61 1.73 -18.10
CA GLY A 377 -2.83 1.21 -17.47
C GLY A 377 -2.61 0.27 -16.29
N TYR A 378 -1.36 -0.03 -15.92
CA TYR A 378 -1.08 -0.83 -14.73
C TYR A 378 -1.28 -0.03 -13.44
N ILE A 379 -1.88 -0.67 -12.44
CA ILE A 379 -2.07 -0.13 -11.10
C ILE A 379 -0.73 -0.09 -10.37
N LEU A 380 -0.35 1.08 -9.89
CA LEU A 380 0.75 1.25 -8.95
C LEU A 380 0.30 0.99 -7.52
N SER A 381 -0.83 1.59 -7.14
CA SER A 381 -1.38 1.47 -5.80
C SER A 381 -2.91 1.55 -5.83
N HIS A 382 -3.56 0.57 -5.18
CA HIS A 382 -5.01 0.52 -5.05
C HIS A 382 -5.40 -0.19 -3.73
N PRO A 383 -6.45 0.25 -3.02
CA PRO A 383 -6.85 -0.34 -1.73
C PRO A 383 -7.16 -1.84 -1.75
N ASP A 384 -7.62 -2.36 -2.88
CA ASP A 384 -7.95 -3.78 -3.07
C ASP A 384 -6.84 -4.57 -3.81
N LEU A 385 -5.74 -3.91 -4.19
CA LEU A 385 -4.58 -4.60 -4.72
C LEU A 385 -3.97 -5.47 -3.61
N ARG A 386 -3.85 -6.76 -3.88
CA ARG A 386 -3.25 -7.75 -2.95
C ARG A 386 -2.09 -8.41 -3.67
N PRO A 387 -0.86 -7.85 -3.58
CA PRO A 387 0.29 -8.33 -4.33
C PRO A 387 0.87 -9.63 -3.74
N LEU A 388 0.57 -9.94 -2.48
CA LEU A 388 1.03 -11.13 -1.79
C LEU A 388 -0.07 -12.21 -1.73
N TYR A 389 0.36 -13.47 -1.75
CA TYR A 389 -0.46 -14.63 -1.38
C TYR A 389 0.23 -15.43 -0.26
N ARG A 390 -0.57 -16.12 0.56
CA ARG A 390 -0.07 -16.93 1.68
C ARG A 390 0.15 -18.37 1.21
N GLU A 391 1.38 -18.83 1.27
CA GLU A 391 1.75 -20.23 1.00
C GLU A 391 2.29 -20.86 2.29
N GLY A 392 1.43 -21.59 3.02
CA GLY A 392 1.74 -22.07 4.36
C GLY A 392 1.91 -20.91 5.35
N LYS A 393 3.10 -20.81 5.98
CA LYS A 393 3.43 -19.72 6.92
C LYS A 393 4.19 -18.55 6.28
N LYS A 394 4.53 -18.64 4.99
CA LYS A 394 5.30 -17.60 4.28
C LYS A 394 4.39 -16.83 3.33
N LEU A 395 4.54 -15.51 3.32
CA LEU A 395 3.96 -14.65 2.29
C LEU A 395 4.88 -14.69 1.07
N LYS A 396 4.30 -14.80 -0.13
CA LYS A 396 5.01 -14.75 -1.40
C LYS A 396 4.33 -13.78 -2.36
N PRO A 397 5.08 -13.10 -3.24
CA PRO A 397 4.49 -12.25 -4.28
C PRO A 397 3.73 -13.11 -5.29
N LYS A 398 2.55 -12.65 -5.71
CA LYS A 398 1.78 -13.25 -6.80
C LYS A 398 2.54 -13.10 -8.12
N PRO A 399 2.45 -14.08 -9.04
CA PRO A 399 2.95 -13.88 -10.40
C PRO A 399 2.32 -12.64 -11.05
N ASN A 400 3.12 -11.83 -11.73
CA ASN A 400 2.68 -10.64 -12.48
C ASN A 400 1.95 -9.56 -11.64
N TYR A 401 2.22 -9.47 -10.33
CA TYR A 401 1.58 -8.47 -9.46
C TYR A 401 1.86 -7.01 -9.88
N ASN A 402 2.91 -6.77 -10.67
CA ASN A 402 3.32 -5.47 -11.19
C ASN A 402 2.60 -5.08 -12.50
N SER A 403 1.86 -6.00 -13.12
CA SER A 403 1.16 -5.79 -14.39
C SER A 403 -0.34 -6.05 -14.27
N VAL A 404 -0.92 -5.60 -13.15
CA VAL A 404 -2.35 -5.73 -12.84
C VAL A 404 -3.09 -4.49 -13.35
N ASP A 405 -4.13 -4.71 -14.14
CA ASP A 405 -5.03 -3.66 -14.65
C ASP A 405 -6.21 -3.41 -13.69
N LEU A 406 -6.85 -2.25 -13.81
CA LEU A 406 -8.03 -1.86 -13.03
C LEU A 406 -9.17 -2.87 -13.17
N SER A 407 -9.36 -3.42 -14.36
CA SER A 407 -10.38 -4.45 -14.66
C SER A 407 -10.19 -5.77 -13.91
N GLU A 408 -8.99 -6.03 -13.36
CA GLU A 408 -8.71 -7.23 -12.56
C GLU A 408 -8.98 -7.03 -11.07
N VAL A 409 -8.97 -5.77 -10.62
CA VAL A 409 -9.14 -5.41 -9.20
C VAL A 409 -10.57 -4.94 -8.93
N GLU A 410 -11.12 -4.16 -9.84
CA GLU A 410 -12.50 -3.70 -9.82
C GLU A 410 -13.31 -4.45 -10.87
N TRP A 411 -14.60 -4.65 -10.60
CA TRP A 411 -15.50 -5.26 -11.57
C TRP A 411 -15.91 -4.21 -12.61
N GLU A 412 -15.77 -4.54 -13.90
CA GLU A 412 -16.35 -3.73 -14.97
C GLU A 412 -17.88 -3.83 -14.92
N ASP A 413 -18.57 -2.72 -14.65
CA ASP A 413 -20.02 -2.68 -14.74
C ASP A 413 -20.48 -2.28 -16.14
N GLN A 414 -21.50 -2.99 -16.64
CA GLN A 414 -22.23 -2.61 -17.85
C GLN A 414 -23.34 -1.58 -17.56
N ASP A 415 -23.66 -1.33 -16.29
CA ASP A 415 -24.72 -0.41 -15.81
C ASP A 415 -24.28 0.24 -14.48
N GLU A 416 -23.72 1.47 -14.49
CA GLU A 416 -23.50 2.47 -13.39
C GLU A 416 -23.53 2.07 -11.87
N ILE A 417 -23.33 0.82 -11.47
CA ILE A 417 -23.55 0.30 -10.10
C ILE A 417 -22.46 -0.71 -9.74
N VAL A 418 -21.48 -0.28 -8.94
CA VAL A 418 -20.34 -1.10 -8.50
C VAL A 418 -20.77 -2.09 -7.42
N SER A 419 -20.46 -3.38 -7.66
CA SER A 419 -20.70 -4.48 -6.72
C SER A 419 -19.40 -4.92 -6.04
N ILE A 420 -19.34 -4.79 -4.71
CA ILE A 420 -18.20 -5.29 -3.91
C ILE A 420 -18.60 -6.62 -3.25
N ARG A 421 -17.81 -7.67 -3.48
CA ARG A 421 -18.03 -9.01 -2.91
C ARG A 421 -17.40 -9.12 -1.53
N ASN A 422 -18.21 -9.30 -0.49
CA ASN A 422 -17.75 -9.73 0.82
C ASN A 422 -17.93 -11.24 1.02
N GLY A 423 -16.96 -11.88 1.69
CA GLY A 423 -16.81 -13.34 1.84
C GLY A 423 -17.96 -14.10 2.53
N LEU A 424 -19.02 -13.42 2.97
CA LEU A 424 -20.20 -14.04 3.59
C LEU A 424 -21.48 -13.38 3.03
N ASN A 425 -21.91 -13.83 1.84
CA ASN A 425 -23.25 -13.67 1.26
C ASN A 425 -24.00 -12.33 1.46
N GLY A 426 -23.36 -11.21 1.08
CA GLY A 426 -24.04 -9.94 0.88
C GLY A 426 -23.28 -9.10 -0.15
N PHE A 427 -23.94 -8.75 -1.26
CA PHE A 427 -23.42 -7.74 -2.19
C PHE A 427 -23.80 -6.38 -1.65
N LEU A 428 -22.80 -5.53 -1.46
CA LEU A 428 -23.03 -4.10 -1.27
C LEU A 428 -22.97 -3.43 -2.65
N PHE A 429 -23.99 -2.62 -2.95
CA PHE A 429 -24.05 -1.81 -4.17
C PHE A 429 -23.70 -0.37 -3.82
N LEU A 430 -22.58 0.13 -4.33
CA LEU A 430 -22.16 1.52 -4.18
C LEU A 430 -22.17 2.18 -5.57
N THR A 431 -22.72 3.39 -5.64
CA THR A 431 -22.57 4.23 -6.84
C THR A 431 -21.40 5.17 -6.60
N ASN A 432 -20.39 5.06 -7.45
CA ASN A 432 -19.13 5.76 -7.33
C ASN A 432 -18.94 6.73 -8.49
N ASP A 433 -18.51 7.94 -8.20
CA ASP A 433 -18.07 8.93 -9.18
C ASP A 433 -16.53 8.96 -9.21
N TYR A 434 -15.97 8.73 -10.40
CA TYR A 434 -14.52 8.66 -10.62
C TYR A 434 -14.00 9.98 -11.21
N PHE A 435 -12.96 10.52 -10.58
CA PHE A 435 -12.24 11.71 -11.01
C PHE A 435 -10.79 11.34 -11.24
N PHE A 436 -10.17 11.82 -12.32
CA PHE A 436 -8.78 11.51 -12.61
C PHE A 436 -8.04 12.70 -13.19
N THR A 437 -6.73 12.74 -12.98
CA THR A 437 -5.80 13.72 -13.55
C THR A 437 -4.42 13.10 -13.69
N ASP A 438 -3.61 13.63 -14.60
CA ASP A 438 -2.18 13.31 -14.66
C ASP A 438 -1.40 14.00 -13.53
N ILE A 439 -0.30 13.39 -13.12
CA ILE A 439 0.69 13.99 -12.22
C ILE A 439 1.82 14.53 -13.10
N SER A 440 1.90 15.85 -13.20
CA SER A 440 2.85 16.53 -14.09
C SER A 440 4.30 16.13 -13.78
N GLY A 441 5.10 15.95 -14.83
CA GLY A 441 6.50 15.51 -14.71
C GLY A 441 6.68 14.00 -14.46
N THR A 442 5.61 13.21 -14.43
CA THR A 442 5.68 11.75 -14.25
C THR A 442 4.77 11.02 -15.25
N PRO A 443 4.99 9.72 -15.51
CA PRO A 443 4.08 8.91 -16.32
C PRO A 443 2.86 8.41 -15.52
N PHE A 444 2.58 8.99 -14.35
CA PHE A 444 1.55 8.52 -13.45
C PHE A 444 0.28 9.37 -13.55
N SER A 445 -0.85 8.72 -13.32
CA SER A 445 -2.15 9.37 -13.17
C SER A 445 -2.74 9.04 -11.81
N LEU A 446 -3.40 10.02 -11.22
CA LEU A 446 -4.13 9.90 -9.98
C LEU A 446 -5.62 9.77 -10.27
N GLY A 447 -6.23 8.72 -9.74
CA GLY A 447 -7.67 8.55 -9.66
C GLY A 447 -8.17 8.76 -8.25
N VAL A 448 -9.31 9.43 -8.11
CA VAL A 448 -10.04 9.63 -6.87
C VAL A 448 -11.47 9.17 -7.08
N VAL A 449 -11.97 8.36 -6.16
CA VAL A 449 -13.31 7.80 -6.18
C VAL A 449 -14.08 8.35 -5.00
N LEU A 450 -15.23 8.98 -5.27
CA LEU A 450 -16.16 9.45 -4.26
C LEU A 450 -17.47 8.67 -4.40
N SER A 451 -17.97 8.13 -3.29
CA SER A 451 -19.24 7.40 -3.29
C SER A 451 -20.40 8.38 -3.09
N ARG A 452 -21.47 8.23 -3.89
CA ARG A 452 -22.63 9.12 -3.80
C ARG A 452 -23.33 9.01 -2.43
N GLY A 453 -23.77 10.15 -1.93
CA GLY A 453 -24.34 10.33 -0.59
C GLY A 453 -23.33 10.42 0.55
N HIS A 454 -22.10 9.90 0.38
CA HIS A 454 -21.14 9.73 1.48
C HIS A 454 -19.77 10.27 1.08
N GLY A 455 -19.43 11.46 1.57
CA GLY A 455 -18.22 12.18 1.16
C GLY A 455 -18.50 13.33 0.19
N GLU A 456 -19.75 13.50 -0.26
CA GLU A 456 -20.20 14.70 -1.01
C GLU A 456 -20.19 15.97 -0.16
N TYR A 457 -20.38 15.84 1.15
CA TYR A 457 -20.38 16.96 2.08
C TYR A 457 -19.42 16.71 3.26
N ILE A 458 -18.79 17.80 3.72
CA ILE A 458 -17.97 17.85 4.91
C ILE A 458 -18.64 18.79 5.90
N LEU A 459 -18.76 18.32 7.14
CA LEU A 459 -19.27 19.08 8.26
C LEU A 459 -18.07 19.73 8.95
N LEU A 460 -18.01 21.05 8.94
CA LEU A 460 -16.98 21.80 9.64
C LEU A 460 -17.60 22.48 10.85
N GLY A 461 -17.30 21.94 12.03
CA GLY A 461 -17.60 22.55 13.32
C GLY A 461 -16.47 23.46 13.78
N ASN A 462 -16.79 24.43 14.64
CA ASN A 462 -15.80 25.27 15.29
C ASN A 462 -16.05 25.25 16.80
N THR A 463 -14.98 25.14 17.58
CA THR A 463 -15.04 25.12 19.05
C THR A 463 -13.86 25.90 19.64
N SER A 464 -13.95 26.27 20.92
CA SER A 464 -12.81 26.86 21.61
C SER A 464 -11.74 25.79 21.88
N VAL A 465 -10.47 26.18 21.81
CA VAL A 465 -9.36 25.25 22.05
C VAL A 465 -9.39 24.74 23.49
N GLU A 466 -9.76 25.60 24.45
CA GLU A 466 -9.83 25.23 25.86
C GLU A 466 -10.93 24.20 26.14
N GLU A 467 -12.13 24.37 25.59
CA GLU A 467 -13.22 23.39 25.75
C GLU A 467 -12.89 22.08 25.03
N GLY A 468 -12.41 22.16 23.78
CA GLY A 468 -12.04 20.98 23.01
C GLY A 468 -10.94 20.16 23.67
N LEU A 469 -9.89 20.81 24.17
CA LEU A 469 -8.77 20.13 24.81
C LEU A 469 -9.17 19.48 26.14
N HIS A 470 -10.05 20.12 26.91
CA HIS A 470 -10.59 19.54 28.14
C HIS A 470 -11.30 18.20 27.89
N ASP A 471 -12.16 18.15 26.87
CA ASP A 471 -12.96 16.96 26.57
C ASP A 471 -12.16 15.88 25.81
N LEU A 472 -11.15 16.28 25.04
CA LEU A 472 -10.24 15.37 24.34
C LEU A 472 -9.33 14.58 25.32
N LEU A 473 -8.93 15.19 26.44
CA LEU A 473 -8.05 14.57 27.43
C LEU A 473 -8.77 13.62 28.41
N GLN A 474 -10.06 13.34 28.17
CA GLN A 474 -10.81 12.37 28.94
C GLN A 474 -10.28 10.93 28.72
N PRO A 475 -10.26 10.08 29.76
CA PRO A 475 -9.63 8.76 29.70
C PRO A 475 -10.40 7.72 28.89
N ASP A 476 -11.67 7.97 28.55
CA ASP A 476 -12.52 7.07 27.76
C ASP A 476 -12.38 7.28 26.25
N LEU A 477 -11.51 8.21 25.85
CA LEU A 477 -11.32 8.66 24.49
C LEU A 477 -9.93 8.25 23.96
N THR A 478 -9.90 7.83 22.69
CA THR A 478 -8.68 7.46 21.96
C THR A 478 -8.72 8.07 20.57
N LEU A 479 -7.57 8.57 20.10
CA LEU A 479 -7.40 9.15 18.78
C LEU A 479 -6.80 8.12 17.81
N ALA A 480 -7.16 8.21 16.52
CA ALA A 480 -6.59 7.37 15.47
C ALA A 480 -5.09 7.65 15.28
N ASN A 481 -4.23 6.87 15.93
CA ASN A 481 -2.78 7.08 15.94
C ASN A 481 -2.08 6.87 14.59
N GLU A 482 -2.69 6.16 13.64
CA GLU A 482 -2.15 5.99 12.28
C GLU A 482 -2.52 7.15 11.34
N TRP A 483 -3.38 8.08 11.76
CA TRP A 483 -3.72 9.27 10.97
C TRP A 483 -2.72 10.40 11.22
N ILE A 484 -2.56 11.27 10.23
CA ILE A 484 -1.62 12.38 10.28
C ILE A 484 -2.41 13.65 10.57
N TYR A 485 -2.48 14.01 11.84
CA TYR A 485 -3.02 15.30 12.30
C TYR A 485 -1.95 16.38 12.22
N CYS A 486 -0.72 16.01 12.59
CA CYS A 486 0.46 16.86 12.55
C CYS A 486 1.63 16.12 11.89
N ILE A 487 2.37 16.85 11.07
CA ILE A 487 3.58 16.38 10.39
C ILE A 487 4.70 16.31 11.42
N THR A 488 5.12 15.10 11.77
CA THR A 488 6.13 14.82 12.83
C THR A 488 7.37 14.13 12.28
N ASP A 489 7.36 13.71 11.01
CA ASP A 489 8.39 12.94 10.34
C ASP A 489 9.56 13.79 9.81
N ILE A 490 9.35 15.09 9.64
CA ILE A 490 10.37 16.03 9.15
C ILE A 490 11.44 16.30 10.22
N ASP A 491 11.04 16.69 11.43
CA ASP A 491 11.97 17.04 12.51
C ASP A 491 12.30 15.83 13.40
N PRO A 492 13.59 15.47 13.58
CA PRO A 492 14.00 14.41 14.49
C PRO A 492 13.48 14.52 15.93
N ASP A 493 13.27 15.74 16.44
CA ASP A 493 12.73 15.96 17.78
C ASP A 493 11.21 15.74 17.82
N HIS A 494 10.49 16.05 16.73
CA HIS A 494 9.05 15.78 16.61
C HIS A 494 8.72 14.29 16.42
N ARG A 495 9.63 13.49 15.84
CA ARG A 495 9.40 12.04 15.64
C ARG A 495 9.12 11.26 16.91
N LYS A 496 9.54 11.77 18.07
CA LYS A 496 9.32 11.12 19.38
C LYS A 496 7.92 11.37 19.94
N LEU A 497 7.16 12.29 19.34
CA LEU A 497 5.84 12.67 19.80
C LEU A 497 4.78 11.75 19.21
N SER A 498 3.81 11.35 20.05
CA SER A 498 2.56 10.77 19.52
C SER A 498 1.75 11.85 18.79
N GLN A 499 0.87 11.43 17.88
CA GLN A 499 -0.01 12.36 17.16
C GLN A 499 -0.90 13.19 18.10
N LEU A 500 -1.33 12.62 19.23
CA LEU A 500 -2.07 13.36 20.25
C LEU A 500 -1.20 14.41 20.94
N GLU A 501 0.04 14.07 21.35
CA GLU A 501 0.97 15.03 21.96
C GLU A 501 1.37 16.14 21.00
N ALA A 502 1.62 15.80 19.73
CA ALA A 502 1.89 16.77 18.67
C ALA A 502 0.75 17.78 18.53
N MET A 503 -0.50 17.29 18.49
CA MET A 503 -1.68 18.14 18.43
C MET A 503 -1.85 19.02 19.68
N ILE A 504 -1.56 18.50 20.88
CA ILE A 504 -1.60 19.29 22.12
C ILE A 504 -0.57 20.44 22.09
N ARG A 505 0.66 20.17 21.65
CA ARG A 505 1.72 21.20 21.55
C ARG A 505 1.40 22.27 20.51
N PHE A 506 0.81 21.86 19.39
CA PHE A 506 0.31 22.78 18.37
C PHE A 506 -0.78 23.70 18.94
N LEU A 507 -1.79 23.11 19.60
CA LEU A 507 -2.93 23.86 20.14
C LEU A 507 -2.56 24.79 21.30
N THR A 508 -1.57 24.42 22.11
CA THR A 508 -1.08 25.23 23.24
C THR A 508 -0.08 26.30 22.81
N GLY A 509 0.40 26.26 21.56
CA GLY A 509 1.42 27.18 21.04
C GLY A 509 2.81 26.94 21.64
N GLU A 510 3.08 25.76 22.19
CA GLU A 510 4.40 25.38 22.72
C GLU A 510 5.42 25.20 21.59
N GLU A 511 4.97 24.70 20.42
CA GLU A 511 5.80 24.46 19.23
C GLU A 511 5.15 25.11 17.99
N PRO A 512 5.48 26.36 17.64
CA PRO A 512 4.88 27.04 16.49
C PRO A 512 5.39 26.53 15.13
N ASP A 513 6.50 25.80 15.12
CA ASP A 513 7.11 25.25 13.90
C ASP A 513 6.47 23.91 13.47
N LEU A 514 5.55 23.37 14.29
CA LEU A 514 4.85 22.12 13.99
C LEU A 514 3.70 22.37 12.99
N GLU A 515 3.76 21.71 11.84
CA GLU A 515 2.77 21.86 10.77
C GLU A 515 1.63 20.84 10.94
N CYS A 516 0.40 21.31 11.15
CA CYS A 516 -0.78 20.47 11.38
C CYS A 516 -1.93 20.79 10.42
N ASP A 517 -2.79 19.79 10.13
CA ASP A 517 -4.02 19.98 9.36
C ASP A 517 -5.07 20.65 10.25
N GLU A 518 -5.15 21.97 10.20
CA GLU A 518 -6.06 22.78 11.03
C GLU A 518 -7.53 22.34 10.89
N ASP A 519 -7.97 22.00 9.68
CA ASP A 519 -9.36 21.59 9.43
C ASP A 519 -9.67 20.29 10.18
N LEU A 520 -8.77 19.29 10.09
CA LEU A 520 -8.93 18.00 10.78
C LEU A 520 -8.82 18.15 12.30
N VAL A 521 -7.85 18.94 12.79
CA VAL A 521 -7.68 19.18 14.23
C VAL A 521 -8.92 19.86 14.82
N GLN A 522 -9.50 20.84 14.12
CA GLN A 522 -10.75 21.48 14.55
C GLN A 522 -11.93 20.51 14.54
N GLU A 523 -12.02 19.61 13.56
CA GLU A 523 -13.04 18.55 13.51
C GLU A 523 -12.93 17.62 14.73
N VAL A 524 -11.72 17.19 15.08
CA VAL A 524 -11.47 16.36 16.28
C VAL A 524 -11.90 17.05 17.57
N LEU A 525 -11.55 18.34 17.74
CA LEU A 525 -11.94 19.11 18.93
C LEU A 525 -13.46 19.28 19.01
N PHE A 526 -14.10 19.54 17.88
CA PHE A 526 -15.54 19.66 17.81
C PHE A 526 -16.24 18.34 18.16
N ASP A 527 -15.80 17.23 17.57
CA ASP A 527 -16.31 15.89 17.86
C ASP A 527 -16.14 15.53 19.34
N ALA A 528 -15.01 15.91 19.97
CA ALA A 528 -14.77 15.68 21.39
C ALA A 528 -15.84 16.36 22.27
N VAL A 529 -16.18 17.62 21.98
CA VAL A 529 -17.18 18.40 22.74
C VAL A 529 -18.60 17.89 22.49
N VAL A 530 -18.97 17.60 21.24
CA VAL A 530 -20.33 17.13 20.91
C VAL A 530 -20.59 15.76 21.51
N THR A 531 -19.56 14.91 21.61
CA THR A 531 -19.67 13.56 22.14
C THR A 531 -19.44 13.45 23.65
N ALA A 532 -18.91 14.50 24.32
CA ALA A 532 -18.69 14.53 25.77
C ALA A 532 -19.90 14.10 26.64
N PRO A 533 -21.16 14.47 26.33
CA PRO A 533 -22.32 14.03 27.11
C PRO A 533 -22.54 12.51 27.13
N MET A 534 -21.89 11.77 26.23
CA MET A 534 -22.00 10.30 26.16
C MET A 534 -21.36 9.62 27.37
N GLU A 535 -20.28 10.17 27.92
CA GLU A 535 -19.61 9.64 29.11
C GLU A 535 -20.59 9.53 30.29
N ALA A 536 -21.25 10.64 30.61
CA ALA A 536 -22.19 10.72 31.71
C ALA A 536 -23.41 9.82 31.46
N TYR A 537 -23.89 9.75 30.20
CA TYR A 537 -25.02 8.90 29.83
C TYR A 537 -24.70 7.41 30.01
N TRP A 538 -23.58 6.93 29.46
CA TRP A 538 -23.20 5.53 29.57
C TRP A 538 -22.80 5.15 31.00
N THR A 539 -22.13 6.05 31.73
CA THR A 539 -21.80 5.82 33.14
C THR A 539 -23.05 5.69 34.00
N ALA A 540 -24.07 6.53 33.78
CA ALA A 540 -25.35 6.42 34.47
C ALA A 540 -26.10 5.10 34.16
N LEU A 541 -25.98 4.60 32.92
CA LEU A 541 -26.53 3.30 32.55
C LEU A 541 -25.77 2.14 33.19
N ALA A 542 -24.44 2.20 33.21
CA ALA A 542 -23.59 1.19 33.84
C ALA A 542 -23.88 1.04 35.34
N LEU A 543 -24.11 2.15 36.04
CA LEU A 543 -24.47 2.15 37.47
C LEU A 543 -25.88 1.58 37.74
N ASN A 544 -26.80 1.67 36.77
CA ASN A 544 -28.17 1.18 36.89
C ASN A 544 -28.34 -0.29 36.47
N MET A 545 -27.32 -0.92 35.90
CA MET A 545 -27.36 -2.35 35.60
C MET A 545 -27.34 -3.17 36.90
N SER A 546 -28.52 -3.61 37.35
CA SER A 546 -28.61 -4.65 38.38
C SER A 546 -28.24 -6.02 37.80
N ASP A 547 -27.42 -6.79 38.54
CA ASP A 547 -26.81 -8.08 38.16
C ASP A 547 -27.77 -9.17 37.61
N GLU A 548 -29.09 -9.03 37.78
CA GLU A 548 -30.05 -10.11 37.51
C GLU A 548 -31.03 -9.90 36.33
N THR A 549 -31.14 -8.71 35.72
CA THR A 549 -32.24 -8.42 34.76
C THR A 549 -31.88 -7.87 33.38
N GLU A 550 -30.67 -7.33 33.16
CA GLU A 550 -30.30 -6.72 31.86
C GLU A 550 -29.01 -7.32 31.27
N GLN A 551 -28.89 -8.65 31.34
CA GLN A 551 -27.76 -9.41 30.80
C GLN A 551 -27.78 -9.41 29.27
N GLY A 552 -26.77 -8.79 28.65
CA GLY A 552 -26.54 -8.94 27.23
C GLY A 552 -25.55 -7.95 26.63
N VAL A 553 -25.48 -6.72 27.15
CA VAL A 553 -24.59 -5.67 26.63
C VAL A 553 -23.25 -5.73 27.36
N GLU A 554 -22.13 -5.83 26.63
CA GLU A 554 -20.78 -5.88 27.21
C GLU A 554 -20.07 -4.52 27.17
N MET A 555 -20.12 -3.83 26.03
CA MET A 555 -19.43 -2.57 25.76
C MET A 555 -20.31 -1.68 24.86
N ALA A 556 -20.23 -0.36 25.07
CA ALA A 556 -20.63 0.63 24.07
C ALA A 556 -19.41 1.36 23.53
N PHE A 557 -19.44 1.68 22.24
CA PHE A 557 -18.43 2.50 21.61
C PHE A 557 -19.02 3.42 20.54
N LEU A 558 -18.28 4.49 20.27
CA LEU A 558 -18.58 5.52 19.28
C LEU A 558 -17.30 5.76 18.49
N GLY A 559 -17.42 5.80 17.17
CA GLY A 559 -16.36 6.31 16.30
C GLY A 559 -16.91 7.47 15.50
N THR A 560 -16.13 8.53 15.39
CA THR A 560 -16.47 9.70 14.57
C THR A 560 -15.67 9.70 13.27
N ARG A 561 -16.06 10.58 12.35
CA ARG A 561 -15.37 10.71 11.06
C ARG A 561 -13.92 11.16 11.22
N ALA A 562 -13.62 12.01 12.21
CA ALA A 562 -12.29 12.56 12.44
C ALA A 562 -11.29 11.57 13.09
N GLY A 563 -11.68 10.31 13.28
CA GLY A 563 -10.84 9.28 13.90
C GLY A 563 -10.88 9.30 15.43
N LEU A 564 -11.85 10.01 16.02
CA LEU A 564 -12.12 9.97 17.46
C LEU A 564 -12.85 8.68 17.80
N MET A 565 -12.37 7.96 18.81
CA MET A 565 -13.05 6.78 19.35
C MET A 565 -13.30 6.96 20.84
N ARG A 566 -14.53 6.70 21.27
CA ARG A 566 -14.93 6.70 22.68
C ARG A 566 -15.49 5.33 23.03
N SER A 567 -15.10 4.76 24.16
CA SER A 567 -15.59 3.44 24.57
C SER A 567 -15.84 3.35 26.07
N LEU A 568 -16.89 2.62 26.46
CA LEU A 568 -17.20 2.30 27.85
C LEU A 568 -17.51 0.81 27.98
N LEU A 569 -16.94 0.18 29.00
CA LEU A 569 -17.27 -1.17 29.43
C LEU A 569 -18.43 -1.15 30.42
N TYR A 570 -19.52 -1.85 30.11
CA TYR A 570 -20.63 -2.07 31.04
C TYR A 570 -20.37 -3.25 31.98
N VAL A 571 -19.51 -4.17 31.55
CA VAL A 571 -19.12 -5.36 32.30
C VAL A 571 -17.62 -5.31 32.55
N GLY A 572 -17.17 -5.78 33.73
CA GLY A 572 -15.74 -5.87 34.04
C GLY A 572 -14.95 -6.62 32.96
N SER A 573 -13.73 -6.15 32.67
CA SER A 573 -12.85 -6.65 31.59
C SER A 573 -12.67 -8.17 31.60
N GLU A 574 -12.70 -8.78 32.78
CA GLU A 574 -12.60 -10.23 32.97
C GLU A 574 -13.70 -11.02 32.26
N LYS A 575 -14.91 -10.45 32.19
CA LYS A 575 -16.13 -11.07 31.66
C LYS A 575 -16.35 -10.78 30.17
N LEU A 576 -15.48 -9.98 29.54
CA LEU A 576 -15.57 -9.66 28.12
C LEU A 576 -15.41 -10.92 27.27
N SER A 577 -16.36 -11.15 26.38
CA SER A 577 -16.34 -12.31 25.48
C SER A 577 -15.30 -12.15 24.39
N ASN A 578 -15.16 -10.96 23.81
CA ASN A 578 -14.11 -10.62 22.86
C ASN A 578 -13.19 -9.54 23.45
N ARG A 579 -12.03 -9.97 23.95
CA ARG A 579 -11.02 -9.08 24.54
C ARG A 579 -10.15 -8.37 23.49
N GLN A 580 -10.18 -8.82 22.24
CA GLN A 580 -9.35 -8.30 21.14
C GLN A 580 -10.07 -7.23 20.31
N PHE A 581 -11.40 -7.14 20.45
CA PHE A 581 -12.21 -6.13 19.79
C PHE A 581 -11.77 -4.71 20.18
N LEU A 582 -11.49 -3.86 19.18
CA LEU A 582 -10.92 -2.50 19.30
C LEU A 582 -9.47 -2.45 19.82
N THR A 583 -8.76 -3.57 19.91
CA THR A 583 -7.32 -3.53 20.21
C THR A 583 -6.49 -3.19 18.98
N LEU A 584 -5.33 -2.55 19.17
CA LEU A 584 -4.40 -2.16 18.09
C LEU A 584 -3.92 -3.35 17.22
N GLY A 585 -4.11 -4.59 17.68
CA GLY A 585 -3.81 -5.79 16.90
C GLY A 585 -4.84 -6.11 15.82
N GLU A 586 -6.10 -5.68 15.96
CA GLU A 586 -7.18 -5.90 15.00
C GLU A 586 -7.34 -4.68 14.07
N LYS A 587 -6.45 -4.54 13.08
CA LYS A 587 -6.48 -3.42 12.13
C LYS A 587 -7.81 -3.23 11.39
N GLU A 588 -8.61 -4.29 11.21
CA GLU A 588 -9.94 -4.22 10.58
C GLU A 588 -11.02 -3.56 11.47
N SER A 589 -10.75 -3.46 12.77
CA SER A 589 -11.66 -2.96 13.81
C SER A 589 -11.35 -1.53 14.27
N ILE A 590 -10.24 -0.93 13.84
CA ILE A 590 -9.79 0.41 14.23
C ILE A 590 -9.65 1.35 13.03
N PHE A 591 -9.58 2.66 13.29
CA PHE A 591 -9.26 3.63 12.25
C PHE A 591 -7.79 3.48 11.88
N THR A 592 -7.55 3.12 10.63
CA THR A 592 -6.20 3.01 10.06
C THR A 592 -6.02 4.08 9.00
N MET A 593 -4.78 4.33 8.63
CA MET A 593 -4.45 5.24 7.52
C MET A 593 -5.15 4.84 6.21
N ASP A 594 -5.26 3.53 5.96
CA ASP A 594 -5.69 2.99 4.67
C ASP A 594 -7.21 2.82 4.56
N HIS A 595 -7.92 2.67 5.69
CA HIS A 595 -9.37 2.46 5.69
C HIS A 595 -10.05 2.80 7.03
N PHE A 596 -11.32 3.18 6.92
CA PHE A 596 -12.28 3.18 8.01
C PHE A 596 -12.60 1.73 8.44
N PRO A 597 -12.85 1.48 9.74
CA PRO A 597 -13.21 0.16 10.24
C PRO A 597 -14.36 -0.47 9.45
N LEU A 598 -14.35 -1.79 9.29
CA LEU A 598 -15.39 -2.49 8.52
C LEU A 598 -16.80 -2.22 9.08
N TRP A 599 -16.92 -2.18 10.41
CA TRP A 599 -18.17 -1.86 11.09
C TRP A 599 -18.66 -0.45 10.75
N TYR A 600 -17.74 0.50 10.55
CA TYR A 600 -18.06 1.91 10.28
C TYR A 600 -18.55 2.08 8.85
N ARG A 601 -17.85 1.45 7.90
CA ARG A 601 -18.21 1.45 6.48
C ARG A 601 -19.60 0.87 6.28
N ARG A 602 -19.87 -0.31 6.85
CA ARG A 602 -21.19 -0.94 6.81
C ARG A 602 -22.26 -0.04 7.42
N ALA A 603 -22.01 0.50 8.61
CA ALA A 603 -22.94 1.40 9.30
C ALA A 603 -23.37 2.55 8.38
N ALA A 604 -22.39 3.21 7.76
CA ALA A 604 -22.63 4.37 6.93
C ALA A 604 -23.58 4.04 5.77
N GLU A 605 -23.48 2.88 5.12
CA GLU A 605 -24.30 2.51 3.96
C GLU A 605 -25.81 2.43 4.26
N HIS A 606 -26.17 2.07 5.48
CA HIS A 606 -27.56 1.83 5.84
C HIS A 606 -28.31 3.13 6.20
N PRO A 607 -29.64 3.20 6.05
CA PRO A 607 -30.38 4.42 6.37
C PRO A 607 -30.35 4.73 7.88
N PRO A 608 -30.43 6.02 8.27
CA PRO A 608 -30.47 6.41 9.68
C PRO A 608 -31.56 5.68 10.47
N GLY A 609 -31.24 5.27 11.69
CA GLY A 609 -32.16 4.55 12.58
C GLY A 609 -32.28 3.05 12.29
N SER A 610 -31.47 2.50 11.40
CA SER A 610 -31.32 1.04 11.23
C SER A 610 -30.08 0.53 11.97
N PHE A 611 -30.15 -0.72 12.44
CA PHE A 611 -29.05 -1.40 13.12
C PHE A 611 -28.51 -2.54 12.26
N ILE A 612 -27.18 -2.61 12.12
CA ILE A 612 -26.42 -3.65 11.45
C ILE A 612 -25.80 -4.55 12.50
N TYR A 613 -25.73 -5.84 12.21
CA TYR A 613 -25.14 -6.82 13.11
C TYR A 613 -23.97 -7.50 12.39
N SER A 614 -22.75 -7.34 12.91
CA SER A 614 -21.57 -8.06 12.46
C SER A 614 -21.35 -9.30 13.32
N ILE A 615 -21.16 -10.43 12.65
CA ILE A 615 -20.82 -11.69 13.31
C ILE A 615 -19.31 -11.87 13.23
N THR A 616 -18.64 -11.89 14.38
CA THR A 616 -17.23 -12.29 14.46
C THR A 616 -17.20 -13.77 14.85
N SER A 617 -16.55 -14.59 14.02
CA SER A 617 -16.27 -15.99 14.32
C SER A 617 -14.79 -16.10 14.60
N GLU A 618 -14.39 -16.40 15.83
CA GLU A 618 -13.03 -16.84 16.08
C GLU A 618 -12.86 -18.26 15.51
N GLU A 619 -11.78 -18.50 14.78
CA GLU A 619 -11.32 -19.87 14.53
C GLU A 619 -10.79 -20.46 15.85
N GLY A 620 -11.69 -20.99 16.69
CA GLY A 620 -11.30 -21.73 17.90
C GLY A 620 -12.33 -21.77 19.03
N SER A 621 -13.26 -20.82 19.10
CA SER A 621 -14.33 -20.81 20.11
C SER A 621 -15.68 -21.14 19.46
N GLY A 622 -16.38 -22.15 19.98
CA GLY A 622 -17.57 -22.73 19.35
C GLY A 622 -18.84 -21.89 19.38
N ASN A 623 -18.78 -20.58 19.69
CA ASN A 623 -19.94 -19.70 19.80
C ASN A 623 -19.78 -18.46 18.88
N PRO A 624 -20.73 -18.18 17.97
CA PRO A 624 -20.73 -16.96 17.16
C PRO A 624 -21.06 -15.72 18.01
N HIS A 625 -20.32 -14.63 17.81
CA HIS A 625 -20.53 -13.35 18.50
C HIS A 625 -21.34 -12.37 17.65
N LEU A 626 -22.09 -11.46 18.27
CA LEU A 626 -22.89 -10.46 17.56
C LEU A 626 -22.50 -9.05 18.02
N SER A 627 -21.79 -8.33 17.17
CA SER A 627 -21.54 -6.89 17.36
C SER A 627 -22.63 -6.11 16.62
N THR A 628 -23.22 -5.09 17.24
CA THR A 628 -24.32 -4.32 16.65
C THR A 628 -23.91 -2.87 16.44
N THR A 629 -24.39 -2.29 15.36
CA THR A 629 -23.96 -1.05 14.73
C THR A 629 -25.20 -0.25 14.38
N ALA A 630 -25.25 1.06 14.63
CA ALA A 630 -26.34 1.95 14.21
C ALA A 630 -25.77 3.16 13.47
N LYS A 631 -26.47 3.61 12.41
CA LYS A 631 -26.19 4.89 11.74
C LYS A 631 -27.11 6.00 12.26
N GLU A 632 -26.54 7.16 12.54
CA GLU A 632 -27.29 8.39 12.83
C GLU A 632 -26.71 9.58 12.08
N GLY A 633 -27.36 9.97 10.98
CA GLY A 633 -27.01 11.16 10.22
C GLY A 633 -25.75 11.04 9.34
N ASP A 634 -25.38 12.14 8.69
CA ASP A 634 -24.25 12.21 7.77
C ASP A 634 -22.93 12.29 8.55
N GLY A 635 -22.38 11.13 8.89
CA GLY A 635 -20.98 11.02 9.28
C GLY A 635 -20.65 10.39 10.62
N GLU A 636 -21.60 9.81 11.38
CA GLU A 636 -21.28 9.13 12.64
C GLU A 636 -22.07 7.84 12.88
N ASN A 637 -21.41 6.88 13.54
CA ASN A 637 -21.98 5.58 13.83
C ASN A 637 -21.78 5.20 15.30
N LYS A 638 -22.77 4.53 15.89
CA LYS A 638 -22.76 4.08 17.29
C LYS A 638 -22.92 2.58 17.43
N PHE A 639 -22.36 2.02 18.50
CA PHE A 639 -22.25 0.57 18.59
C PHE A 639 -22.39 0.02 20.00
N VAL A 640 -22.86 -1.23 20.04
CA VAL A 640 -23.03 -2.03 21.25
C VAL A 640 -22.63 -3.47 20.95
N THR A 641 -21.74 -4.06 21.75
CA THR A 641 -21.40 -5.49 21.64
C THR A 641 -22.28 -6.32 22.57
N HIS A 642 -22.79 -7.44 22.05
CA HIS A 642 -23.69 -8.32 22.80
C HIS A 642 -23.16 -9.75 22.97
N ARG A 643 -23.30 -10.28 24.18
CA ARG A 643 -23.10 -11.70 24.47
C ARG A 643 -24.38 -12.47 24.15
N CYS A 644 -24.31 -13.37 23.17
CA CYS A 644 -25.36 -14.37 22.95
C CYS A 644 -25.06 -15.62 23.79
N ASP A 645 -25.50 -15.67 25.05
CA ASP A 645 -25.56 -16.93 25.82
C ASP A 645 -26.80 -17.77 25.43
N CYS A 646 -26.95 -18.03 24.13
CA CYS A 646 -27.90 -18.98 23.60
C CYS A 646 -27.12 -20.04 22.80
N PRO A 647 -26.93 -21.27 23.29
CA PRO A 647 -26.32 -22.33 22.51
C PRO A 647 -27.21 -22.62 21.32
N CYS A 648 -26.87 -22.13 20.12
CA CYS A 648 -27.41 -22.51 18.81
C CYS A 648 -28.79 -23.19 18.88
N VAL A 649 -29.81 -22.49 19.38
CA VAL A 649 -31.17 -23.06 19.53
C VAL A 649 -31.80 -23.28 18.15
N ILE A 650 -31.29 -22.58 17.12
CA ILE A 650 -31.66 -22.81 15.72
C ILE A 650 -31.21 -24.21 15.23
N SER A 651 -30.15 -24.81 15.80
CA SER A 651 -29.69 -26.16 15.42
C SER A 651 -30.47 -27.30 16.10
N ARG A 652 -31.09 -27.04 17.27
CA ARG A 652 -31.89 -28.05 18.00
C ARG A 652 -33.33 -28.08 17.49
N ALA A 653 -33.91 -26.90 17.23
CA ALA A 653 -35.26 -26.82 16.65
C ALA A 653 -35.32 -27.40 15.23
N PHE A 654 -34.24 -27.25 14.42
CA PHE A 654 -34.15 -27.89 13.11
C PHE A 654 -33.91 -29.41 13.18
N ARG A 655 -33.27 -29.92 14.25
CA ARG A 655 -33.00 -31.36 14.40
C ARG A 655 -34.28 -32.12 14.78
N ASP A 656 -35.14 -31.53 15.59
CA ASP A 656 -36.42 -32.12 16.02
C ASP A 656 -37.49 -32.03 14.92
N LEU A 657 -37.39 -31.06 13.99
CA LEU A 657 -38.22 -30.99 12.77
C LEU A 657 -37.77 -31.96 11.66
N CYS A 658 -36.55 -32.50 11.73
CA CYS A 658 -35.98 -33.39 10.72
C CYS A 658 -36.04 -34.89 11.06
N GLN A 659 -36.71 -35.31 12.14
CA GLN A 659 -36.90 -36.73 12.49
C GLN A 659 -38.26 -37.34 12.10
N GLY A 660 -39.08 -36.63 11.32
CA GLY A 660 -40.31 -37.17 10.71
C GLY A 660 -40.10 -37.52 9.23
N GLY A 661 -39.89 -38.79 8.90
CA GLY A 661 -39.77 -39.26 7.52
C GLY A 661 -41.08 -39.15 6.72
N GLY A 662 -40.98 -38.84 5.43
CA GLY A 662 -42.04 -39.16 4.45
C GLY A 662 -42.31 -38.15 3.33
N GLU A 663 -42.16 -36.84 3.53
CA GLU A 663 -42.68 -35.83 2.59
C GLU A 663 -41.64 -34.83 2.04
N GLN A 664 -40.39 -35.26 1.83
CA GLN A 664 -39.30 -34.35 1.46
C GLN A 664 -39.20 -33.96 -0.03
N GLU A 665 -39.84 -34.67 -0.97
CA GLU A 665 -39.69 -34.36 -2.42
C GLU A 665 -40.60 -33.19 -2.88
N SER A 666 -41.79 -33.05 -2.27
CA SER A 666 -42.82 -32.09 -2.69
C SER A 666 -42.55 -30.66 -2.16
N ILE A 667 -41.95 -30.56 -0.97
CA ILE A 667 -41.61 -29.27 -0.34
C ILE A 667 -40.33 -28.67 -0.98
N ARG A 668 -39.35 -29.51 -1.36
CA ARG A 668 -38.13 -29.05 -2.07
C ARG A 668 -38.42 -28.41 -3.43
N ARG A 669 -39.44 -28.88 -4.17
CA ARG A 669 -39.87 -28.24 -5.44
C ARG A 669 -40.60 -26.92 -5.25
N LYS A 670 -41.39 -26.78 -4.17
CA LYS A 670 -42.21 -25.58 -3.91
C LYS A 670 -41.43 -24.40 -3.32
N ILE A 671 -40.34 -24.65 -2.60
CA ILE A 671 -39.47 -23.58 -2.08
C ILE A 671 -38.60 -22.99 -3.21
N ARG A 672 -38.15 -23.82 -4.16
CA ARG A 672 -37.34 -23.39 -5.33
C ARG A 672 -38.04 -22.41 -6.28
N THR A 673 -39.37 -22.34 -6.26
CA THR A 673 -40.15 -21.52 -7.22
C THR A 673 -40.68 -20.21 -6.64
N LYS A 674 -40.59 -19.99 -5.32
CA LYS A 674 -41.16 -18.78 -4.68
C LYS A 674 -40.16 -17.91 -3.94
N TYR A 675 -39.00 -18.46 -3.58
CA TYR A 675 -37.87 -17.70 -3.05
C TYR A 675 -36.63 -18.17 -3.81
N HIS A 676 -36.00 -17.27 -4.57
CA HIS A 676 -34.69 -17.53 -5.17
C HIS A 676 -33.65 -17.58 -4.03
N VAL A 677 -33.62 -18.71 -3.32
CA VAL A 677 -32.56 -19.05 -2.36
C VAL A 677 -31.73 -20.14 -3.02
N THR A 678 -30.59 -19.74 -3.55
CA THR A 678 -29.59 -20.66 -4.13
C THR A 678 -28.81 -21.30 -3.00
N LEU A 679 -29.33 -22.41 -2.45
CA LEU A 679 -28.53 -23.34 -1.66
C LEU A 679 -27.74 -24.23 -2.63
N MET A 680 -26.48 -23.87 -2.91
CA MET A 680 -25.52 -24.81 -3.50
C MET A 680 -24.99 -25.73 -2.39
N GLN A 681 -25.39 -27.00 -2.46
CA GLN A 681 -24.73 -28.08 -1.72
C GLN A 681 -23.35 -28.32 -2.32
N TRP A 682 -22.31 -28.25 -1.48
CA TRP A 682 -21.01 -28.82 -1.76
C TRP A 682 -21.11 -30.33 -1.90
N ARG A 683 -20.39 -30.87 -2.89
CA ARG A 683 -19.94 -32.26 -2.94
C ARG A 683 -18.43 -32.26 -2.90
#